data_AF-A0A7V9PJR8-F1
#
_entry.id   AF-A0A7V9PJR8-F1
#
_cell.length_a   1.000
_cell.length_b   1.000
_cell.length_c   1.000
_cell.angle_alpha   90.00
_cell.angle_beta   90.00
_cell.angle_gamma   90.00
#
_symmetry.space_group_name_H-M   'P 1'
#
loop_
_entity.id
_entity.type
_entity.pdbx_description
1 polymer ?
#
loop_
_entity_poly.entity_id
_entity_poly.type
_entity_poly.pdbx_seq_one_letter_code
_entity_poly.pdbx_strand_id
1 'polypeptide(L)'
;MTRRVAPAAAVARAAPATSVDPLAVTGRAPYRAAAVVAGAVWLGYILTLAPTVTFWDAGEFIAATRILGIPHPPGTPLFVLIAHVWALLVPVGEYAFRTNLLSALVSALGAGCCFLVVHHTLRPLAADLPARTGATLRVAGAAVAAFAGAFTFTNWQNSNETEVYAVATFTIAAMAWLVHVWREKRGTSAADRMLLLIVYLAGISISNHLLALLAGPAVVAFLIVTVQRAPAASAADRRREWATVALVAGVWALLIGGGLGSTTLTIAGGACFVAAAAFAATTGRLNLALMMLAIAAVGMTPYLYLYIRSAQHPMINEAAPATWDALLAVIRRAQYPVRTPLDDPTMMHGPDNPGRSLSIILLQLHNYVLYFDWQWAKGLGPVGPETSLLQLAATILFIVLGIAGSAVQRRLDRSAWWLLLMLFLVTGLGLVGYMNFRPGFSLGYDRYPAMAMHEVRERDYFFVVSFVVWGLWAGIGLTAMAKKLVQTGGRGGTGLATAMLAIGLIPLAANWSAATRKGPDARLAADFAYDLLNSVPPYGILFAYGDNDTFPLWWAQEVQGLRQDVTVVCLALANTDWYMRQLRDMPIRRFDPARAPAIWRTAAVPAAPTAGLHTMTDEEIAAAFDPSVIVALGRPGFTVNFGPFSQSFPPGTYPEPNAILSMRVVQQNIGKRPIVWASTTGREFAGLGRFVVQRGLGFALQTAAVDSMAAGLHAGGYGGPPLDVRTTERLAWETYRYAGLLHNDAGELETTSDQIARSLAVPFAQLASAAEQAADTAAMVRNLERSLQLSPNPAMRVALDALRGNHFRPQASPAR
;
A
#
# COMPACT_ATOMS: atom_id res chain seq x y z
N MET A 1 -92.42 -16.86 -35.67
CA MET A 1 -91.33 -17.39 -34.82
C MET A 1 -89.99 -16.91 -35.37
N THR A 2 -89.01 -16.73 -34.47
CA THR A 2 -87.59 -16.34 -34.69
C THR A 2 -87.26 -14.83 -34.72
N ARG A 3 -87.09 -14.29 -33.50
CA ARG A 3 -86.34 -13.07 -33.19
C ARG A 3 -84.86 -13.27 -33.54
N ARG A 4 -84.24 -12.32 -34.25
CA ARG A 4 -82.79 -12.24 -34.45
C ARG A 4 -82.11 -11.69 -33.20
N VAL A 5 -81.08 -12.39 -32.74
CA VAL A 5 -80.22 -12.06 -31.60
C VAL A 5 -79.05 -11.20 -32.09
N ALA A 6 -78.72 -10.13 -31.36
CA ALA A 6 -77.58 -9.25 -31.60
C ALA A 6 -76.26 -9.89 -31.10
N PRO A 7 -75.10 -9.63 -31.73
CA PRO A 7 -73.82 -10.17 -31.28
C PRO A 7 -73.27 -9.39 -30.08
N ALA A 8 -72.71 -10.13 -29.12
CA ALA A 8 -72.14 -9.65 -27.87
C ALA A 8 -70.86 -8.83 -28.09
N ALA A 9 -70.72 -7.76 -27.30
CA ALA A 9 -69.55 -6.90 -27.25
C ALA A 9 -68.30 -7.67 -26.78
N ALA A 10 -67.21 -7.51 -27.53
CA ALA A 10 -65.90 -8.01 -27.17
C ALA A 10 -65.37 -7.26 -25.94
N VAL A 11 -65.24 -7.99 -24.83
CA VAL A 11 -64.54 -7.51 -23.63
C VAL A 11 -63.06 -7.37 -23.98
N ALA A 12 -62.59 -6.12 -24.07
CA ALA A 12 -61.16 -5.82 -24.16
C ALA A 12 -60.45 -6.42 -22.94
N ARG A 13 -59.61 -7.43 -23.18
CA ARG A 13 -58.68 -7.96 -22.18
C ARG A 13 -57.80 -6.81 -21.69
N ALA A 14 -57.97 -6.42 -20.43
CA ALA A 14 -57.05 -5.54 -19.75
C ALA A 14 -55.62 -6.10 -19.88
N ALA A 15 -54.71 -5.27 -20.35
CA ALA A 15 -53.29 -5.58 -20.40
C ALA A 15 -52.81 -5.95 -18.98
N PRO A 16 -51.99 -6.99 -18.79
CA PRO A 16 -51.47 -7.33 -17.49
C PRO A 16 -50.60 -6.19 -16.98
N ALA A 17 -50.90 -5.70 -15.77
CA ALA A 17 -50.14 -4.67 -15.09
C ALA A 17 -48.65 -5.06 -15.06
N THR A 18 -47.83 -4.26 -15.73
CA THR A 18 -46.38 -4.37 -15.73
C THR A 18 -45.88 -4.24 -14.29
N SER A 19 -45.19 -5.26 -13.78
CA SER A 19 -44.42 -5.17 -12.54
C SER A 19 -43.22 -4.24 -12.76
N VAL A 20 -43.46 -2.93 -12.78
CA VAL A 20 -42.42 -1.91 -12.87
C VAL A 20 -41.73 -1.84 -11.51
N ASP A 21 -40.44 -2.11 -11.46
CA ASP A 21 -39.61 -1.86 -10.28
C ASP A 21 -39.80 -0.39 -9.85
N PRO A 22 -40.23 -0.08 -8.61
CA PRO A 22 -40.41 1.29 -8.14
C PRO A 22 -39.15 2.18 -8.26
N LEU A 23 -37.96 1.56 -8.40
CA LEU A 23 -36.69 2.25 -8.64
C LEU A 23 -36.31 2.36 -10.13
N ALA A 24 -37.03 1.68 -11.02
CA ALA A 24 -36.89 1.78 -12.48
C ALA A 24 -37.65 2.99 -13.01
N VAL A 25 -37.13 4.20 -12.78
CA VAL A 25 -37.65 5.45 -13.35
C VAL A 25 -36.54 6.24 -14.05
N THR A 26 -36.93 6.90 -15.15
CA THR A 26 -36.20 7.47 -16.29
C THR A 26 -35.45 8.80 -16.05
N GLY A 27 -34.83 8.98 -14.88
CA GLY A 27 -34.02 10.17 -14.60
C GLY A 27 -32.56 9.99 -15.05
N ARG A 28 -31.97 10.98 -15.73
CA ARG A 28 -30.51 10.99 -15.98
C ARG A 28 -29.77 10.99 -14.64
N ALA A 29 -28.80 10.10 -14.49
CA ALA A 29 -27.92 10.09 -13.32
C ALA A 29 -27.17 11.44 -13.18
N PRO A 30 -26.93 11.91 -11.95
CA PRO A 30 -26.36 13.24 -11.69
C PRO A 30 -24.84 13.28 -11.91
N TYR A 31 -24.35 12.89 -13.09
CA TYR A 31 -22.91 12.79 -13.39
C TYR A 31 -22.16 14.12 -13.20
N ARG A 32 -22.81 15.26 -13.45
CA ARG A 32 -22.22 16.58 -13.17
C ARG A 32 -21.96 16.79 -11.68
N ALA A 33 -22.91 16.44 -10.82
CA ALA A 33 -22.72 16.53 -9.37
C ALA A 33 -21.67 15.53 -8.88
N ALA A 34 -21.65 14.31 -9.45
CA ALA A 34 -20.62 13.32 -9.16
C ALA A 34 -19.21 13.85 -9.51
N ALA A 35 -19.06 14.52 -10.66
CA ALA A 35 -17.79 15.14 -11.06
C ALA A 35 -17.38 16.28 -10.13
N VAL A 36 -18.33 17.10 -9.64
CA VAL A 36 -18.06 18.15 -8.65
C VAL A 36 -17.60 17.55 -7.32
N VAL A 37 -18.26 16.49 -6.83
CA VAL A 37 -17.86 15.79 -5.60
C VAL A 37 -16.48 15.16 -5.76
N ALA A 38 -16.22 14.47 -6.86
CA ALA A 38 -14.90 13.93 -7.18
C ALA A 38 -13.83 15.04 -7.23
N GLY A 39 -14.11 16.17 -7.89
CA GLY A 39 -13.20 17.32 -7.94
C GLY A 39 -12.91 17.92 -6.56
N ALA A 40 -13.90 18.01 -5.68
CA ALA A 40 -13.71 18.51 -4.32
C ALA A 40 -12.90 17.55 -3.44
N VAL A 41 -13.15 16.23 -3.56
CA VAL A 41 -12.33 15.20 -2.89
C VAL A 41 -10.89 15.24 -3.40
N TRP A 42 -10.71 15.34 -4.73
CA TRP A 42 -9.39 15.43 -5.35
C TRP A 42 -8.62 16.66 -4.88
N LEU A 43 -9.27 17.81 -4.75
CA LEU A 43 -8.66 19.01 -4.17
C LEU A 43 -8.19 18.78 -2.73
N GLY A 44 -8.99 18.13 -1.89
CA GLY A 44 -8.60 17.75 -0.52
C GLY A 44 -7.34 16.87 -0.49
N TYR A 45 -7.26 15.89 -1.39
CA TYR A 45 -6.06 15.06 -1.55
C TYR A 45 -4.86 15.88 -2.05
N ILE A 46 -4.99 16.71 -3.09
CA ILE A 46 -3.89 17.59 -3.57
C ILE A 46 -3.33 18.49 -2.45
N LEU A 47 -4.21 19.03 -1.60
CA LEU A 47 -3.83 19.88 -0.49
C LEU A 47 -2.98 19.14 0.57
N THR A 48 -3.08 17.81 0.63
CA THR A 48 -2.39 16.94 1.60
C THR A 48 -1.40 15.96 0.95
N LEU A 49 -1.28 15.99 -0.38
CA LEU A 49 -0.51 15.06 -1.21
C LEU A 49 1.00 15.09 -0.89
N ALA A 50 1.64 13.92 -0.95
CA ALA A 50 3.08 13.81 -0.80
C ALA A 50 3.79 14.57 -1.93
N PRO A 51 4.75 15.46 -1.61
CA PRO A 51 5.44 16.28 -2.61
C PRO A 51 6.46 15.49 -3.44
N THR A 52 6.86 14.30 -2.97
CA THR A 52 7.86 13.42 -3.59
C THR A 52 7.58 11.96 -3.16
N VAL A 53 8.57 11.07 -3.31
CA VAL A 53 8.51 9.67 -2.86
C VAL A 53 8.28 9.57 -1.34
N THR A 54 7.50 8.56 -0.93
CA THR A 54 7.29 8.17 0.47
C THR A 54 7.97 6.84 0.77
N PHE A 55 8.01 6.44 2.04
CA PHE A 55 8.50 5.12 2.47
C PHE A 55 7.57 3.99 2.00
N TRP A 56 7.95 2.74 2.29
CA TRP A 56 7.28 1.54 1.80
C TRP A 56 7.28 1.47 0.26
N ASP A 57 6.27 0.81 -0.31
CA ASP A 57 6.21 0.38 -1.71
C ASP A 57 6.24 1.52 -2.74
N ALA A 58 5.96 2.77 -2.32
CA ALA A 58 5.88 3.91 -3.22
C ALA A 58 7.18 4.12 -4.03
N GLY A 59 8.36 4.01 -3.40
CA GLY A 59 9.63 4.20 -4.09
C GLY A 59 9.84 3.21 -5.24
N GLU A 60 9.48 1.95 -5.02
CA GLU A 60 9.57 0.89 -6.01
C GLU A 60 8.55 1.11 -7.13
N PHE A 61 7.28 1.37 -6.79
CA PHE A 61 6.25 1.61 -7.79
C PHE A 61 6.59 2.80 -8.68
N ILE A 62 7.10 3.90 -8.11
CA ILE A 62 7.51 5.08 -8.89
C ILE A 62 8.70 4.74 -9.79
N ALA A 63 9.72 4.06 -9.27
CA ALA A 63 10.91 3.67 -10.03
C ALA A 63 10.54 2.71 -11.18
N ALA A 64 9.81 1.63 -10.89
CA ALA A 64 9.29 0.70 -11.89
C ALA A 64 8.41 1.42 -12.91
N THR A 65 7.54 2.33 -12.49
CA THR A 65 6.73 3.14 -13.42
C THR A 65 7.61 3.99 -14.34
N ARG A 66 8.70 4.58 -13.84
CA ARG A 66 9.58 5.43 -14.65
C ARG A 66 10.31 4.66 -15.75
N ILE A 67 10.83 3.47 -15.42
CA ILE A 67 11.65 2.66 -16.33
C ILE A 67 10.86 1.53 -17.00
N LEU A 68 9.54 1.45 -16.78
CA LEU A 68 8.73 0.29 -17.12
C LEU A 68 9.35 -1.00 -16.53
N GLY A 69 9.72 -0.99 -15.25
CA GLY A 69 10.20 -2.16 -14.52
C GLY A 69 9.06 -3.10 -14.11
N ILE A 70 9.42 -4.13 -13.36
CA ILE A 70 8.50 -5.08 -12.73
C ILE A 70 8.70 -4.97 -11.21
N PRO A 71 7.75 -4.40 -10.47
CA PRO A 71 7.79 -4.34 -9.01
C PRO A 71 7.43 -5.70 -8.40
N HIS A 72 7.42 -5.76 -7.07
CA HIS A 72 7.15 -6.96 -6.30
C HIS A 72 5.88 -7.73 -6.75
N PRO A 73 5.90 -9.09 -6.71
CA PRO A 73 4.77 -9.92 -7.13
C PRO A 73 3.43 -9.52 -6.47
N PRO A 74 2.34 -9.40 -7.26
CA PRO A 74 2.16 -9.95 -8.60
C PRO A 74 2.61 -9.02 -9.75
N GLY A 75 3.41 -7.98 -9.49
CA GLY A 75 3.99 -7.09 -10.49
C GLY A 75 3.08 -5.94 -10.94
N THR A 76 1.77 -6.00 -10.65
CA THR A 76 0.80 -4.90 -10.87
C THR A 76 0.87 -4.22 -12.25
N PRO A 77 1.01 -4.98 -13.36
CA PRO A 77 1.35 -4.42 -14.67
C PRO A 77 0.38 -3.36 -15.19
N LEU A 78 -0.92 -3.44 -14.84
CA LEU A 78 -1.88 -2.39 -15.21
C LEU A 78 -1.49 -1.05 -14.58
N PHE A 79 -1.14 -1.04 -13.29
CA PHE A 79 -0.77 0.16 -12.57
C PHE A 79 0.46 0.81 -13.19
N VAL A 80 1.52 0.02 -13.42
CA VAL A 80 2.77 0.49 -14.03
C VAL A 80 2.51 1.14 -15.39
N LEU A 81 1.69 0.51 -16.24
CA LEU A 81 1.38 1.03 -17.58
C LEU A 81 0.58 2.35 -17.52
N ILE A 82 -0.49 2.40 -16.73
CA ILE A 82 -1.31 3.63 -16.66
C ILE A 82 -0.55 4.77 -15.98
N ALA A 83 0.25 4.47 -14.95
CA ALA A 83 1.02 5.46 -14.22
C ALA A 83 2.16 6.02 -15.08
N HIS A 84 2.77 5.20 -15.93
CA HIS A 84 3.80 5.64 -16.87
C HIS A 84 3.21 6.63 -17.87
N VAL A 85 2.11 6.25 -18.54
CA VAL A 85 1.44 7.13 -19.50
C VAL A 85 0.97 8.42 -18.84
N TRP A 86 0.36 8.33 -17.65
CA TRP A 86 -0.08 9.49 -16.89
C TRP A 86 1.07 10.45 -16.56
N ALA A 87 2.18 9.94 -16.02
CA ALA A 87 3.31 10.78 -15.61
C ALA A 87 4.06 11.42 -16.80
N LEU A 88 3.94 10.86 -18.00
CA LEU A 88 4.39 11.49 -19.25
C LEU A 88 3.44 12.60 -19.72
N LEU A 89 2.13 12.42 -19.55
CA LEU A 89 1.11 13.39 -19.99
C LEU A 89 0.91 14.57 -19.05
N VAL A 90 1.21 14.42 -17.76
CA VAL A 90 1.07 15.49 -16.75
C VAL A 90 2.41 16.17 -16.52
N PRO A 91 2.66 17.39 -17.06
CA PRO A 91 3.97 18.03 -17.01
C PRO A 91 4.17 18.88 -15.75
N VAL A 92 3.59 18.49 -14.61
CA VAL A 92 3.62 19.28 -13.36
C VAL A 92 4.45 18.56 -12.31
N GLY A 93 5.38 19.29 -11.69
CA GLY A 93 6.19 18.78 -10.60
C GLY A 93 7.12 17.63 -11.03
N GLU A 94 7.70 17.02 -10.00
CA GLU A 94 8.57 15.85 -10.10
C GLU A 94 7.79 14.60 -10.53
N TYR A 95 8.47 13.58 -11.05
CA TYR A 95 7.82 12.35 -11.50
C TYR A 95 7.03 11.63 -10.38
N ALA A 96 7.58 11.57 -9.16
CA ALA A 96 6.87 11.03 -7.99
C ALA A 96 5.58 11.79 -7.67
N PHE A 97 5.61 13.13 -7.76
CA PHE A 97 4.42 13.94 -7.54
C PHE A 97 3.31 13.62 -8.56
N ARG A 98 3.68 13.36 -9.81
CA ARG A 98 2.72 13.01 -10.87
C ARG A 98 2.05 11.68 -10.61
N THR A 99 2.80 10.66 -10.16
CA THR A 99 2.22 9.35 -9.83
C THR A 99 1.40 9.41 -8.54
N ASN A 100 1.81 10.19 -7.53
CA ASN A 100 0.98 10.47 -6.36
C ASN A 100 -0.36 11.12 -6.78
N LEU A 101 -0.32 12.06 -7.72
CA LEU A 101 -1.51 12.74 -8.25
C LEU A 101 -2.47 11.78 -8.97
N LEU A 102 -1.96 10.70 -9.59
CA LEU A 102 -2.79 9.66 -10.19
C LEU A 102 -3.59 8.93 -9.12
N SER A 103 -2.95 8.47 -8.05
CA SER A 103 -3.65 7.80 -6.94
C SER A 103 -4.73 8.71 -6.34
N ALA A 104 -4.40 9.99 -6.12
CA ALA A 104 -5.38 10.99 -5.68
C ALA A 104 -6.58 11.12 -6.64
N LEU A 105 -6.32 11.20 -7.96
CA LEU A 105 -7.38 11.34 -8.96
C LEU A 105 -8.29 10.10 -8.99
N VAL A 106 -7.69 8.91 -9.05
CA VAL A 106 -8.44 7.66 -9.21
C VAL A 106 -9.28 7.37 -7.97
N SER A 107 -8.75 7.57 -6.76
CA SER A 107 -9.54 7.49 -5.53
C SER A 107 -10.70 8.49 -5.50
N ALA A 108 -10.48 9.73 -5.96
CA ALA A 108 -11.52 10.75 -6.03
C ALA A 108 -12.62 10.42 -7.06
N LEU A 109 -12.27 9.81 -8.20
CA LEU A 109 -13.23 9.24 -9.14
C LEU A 109 -14.05 8.11 -8.48
N GLY A 110 -13.42 7.30 -7.62
CA GLY A 110 -14.08 6.30 -6.79
C GLY A 110 -15.14 6.92 -5.88
N ALA A 111 -14.83 8.02 -5.20
CA ALA A 111 -15.79 8.79 -4.41
C ALA A 111 -16.97 9.31 -5.25
N GLY A 112 -16.72 9.72 -6.50
CA GLY A 112 -17.77 10.07 -7.46
C GLY A 112 -18.70 8.90 -7.80
N CYS A 113 -18.17 7.68 -7.94
CA CYS A 113 -18.98 6.47 -8.11
C CYS A 113 -19.80 6.14 -6.86
N CYS A 114 -19.19 6.26 -5.66
CA CYS A 114 -19.90 6.10 -4.39
C CYS A 114 -21.05 7.12 -4.24
N PHE A 115 -20.83 8.38 -4.62
CA PHE A 115 -21.88 9.40 -4.68
C PHE A 115 -23.05 8.95 -5.55
N LEU A 116 -22.80 8.39 -6.74
CA LEU A 116 -23.86 7.93 -7.65
C LEU A 116 -24.68 6.77 -7.04
N VAL A 117 -24.01 5.81 -6.38
CA VAL A 117 -24.66 4.70 -5.67
C VAL A 117 -25.56 5.22 -4.54
N VAL A 118 -25.05 6.11 -3.69
CA VAL A 118 -25.82 6.66 -2.57
C VAL A 118 -26.95 7.56 -3.06
N HIS A 119 -26.69 8.43 -4.04
CA HIS A 119 -27.73 9.29 -4.62
C HIS A 119 -28.88 8.47 -5.23
N HIS A 120 -28.57 7.35 -5.89
CA HIS A 120 -29.59 6.44 -6.41
C HIS A 120 -30.38 5.78 -5.27
N THR A 121 -29.70 5.31 -4.22
CA THR A 121 -30.31 4.72 -3.02
C THR A 121 -31.27 5.70 -2.31
N LEU A 122 -30.92 6.99 -2.24
CA LEU A 122 -31.69 8.00 -1.52
C LEU A 122 -32.94 8.50 -2.29
N ARG A 123 -33.20 8.01 -3.51
CA ARG A 123 -34.37 8.44 -4.31
C ARG A 123 -35.71 8.31 -3.56
N PRO A 124 -36.05 7.17 -2.94
CA PRO A 124 -37.34 7.02 -2.26
C PRO A 124 -37.41 7.86 -0.97
N LEU A 125 -36.26 8.13 -0.34
CA LEU A 125 -36.19 8.91 0.89
C LEU A 125 -36.66 10.34 0.66
N ALA A 126 -36.33 10.94 -0.49
CA ALA A 126 -36.63 12.33 -0.80
C ALA A 126 -37.96 12.54 -1.55
N ALA A 127 -38.71 11.47 -1.84
CA ALA A 127 -39.87 11.50 -2.73
C ALA A 127 -41.10 12.23 -2.17
N ASP A 128 -41.22 12.30 -0.85
CA ASP A 128 -42.30 12.96 -0.09
C ASP A 128 -42.01 14.42 0.26
N LEU A 129 -40.84 14.95 -0.15
CA LEU A 129 -40.47 16.35 0.04
C LEU A 129 -40.83 17.19 -1.20
N PRO A 130 -40.98 18.52 -1.06
CA PRO A 130 -41.08 19.42 -2.21
C PRO A 130 -39.91 19.19 -3.18
N ALA A 131 -40.19 19.18 -4.50
CA ALA A 131 -39.24 18.71 -5.52
C ALA A 131 -37.84 19.34 -5.42
N ARG A 132 -37.75 20.67 -5.21
CA ARG A 132 -36.45 21.37 -5.03
C ARG A 132 -35.74 20.92 -3.76
N THR A 133 -36.44 20.89 -2.63
CA THR A 133 -35.88 20.48 -1.33
C THR A 133 -35.42 19.03 -1.34
N GLY A 134 -36.23 18.12 -1.90
CA GLY A 134 -35.88 16.71 -2.05
C GLY A 134 -34.66 16.50 -2.95
N ALA A 135 -34.57 17.22 -4.07
CA ALA A 135 -33.41 17.17 -4.95
C ALA A 135 -32.13 17.67 -4.25
N THR A 136 -32.20 18.81 -3.55
CA THR A 136 -31.07 19.35 -2.79
C THR A 136 -30.62 18.41 -1.69
N LEU A 137 -31.55 17.87 -0.89
CA LEU A 137 -31.24 16.93 0.18
C LEU A 137 -30.58 15.67 -0.35
N ARG A 138 -31.06 15.14 -1.48
CA ARG A 138 -30.50 13.93 -2.09
C ARG A 138 -29.07 14.15 -2.60
N VAL A 139 -28.79 15.29 -3.22
CA VAL A 139 -27.43 15.66 -3.66
C VAL A 139 -26.52 15.90 -2.46
N ALA A 140 -26.96 16.70 -1.48
CA ALA A 140 -26.17 17.00 -0.28
C ALA A 140 -25.88 15.74 0.55
N GLY A 141 -26.89 14.90 0.76
CA GLY A 141 -26.75 13.64 1.50
C GLY A 141 -25.81 12.64 0.83
N ALA A 142 -25.90 12.50 -0.50
CA ALA A 142 -24.98 11.66 -1.25
C ALA A 142 -23.56 12.22 -1.27
N ALA A 143 -23.39 13.55 -1.33
CA ALA A 143 -22.10 14.19 -1.22
C ALA A 143 -21.48 13.90 0.15
N VAL A 144 -22.19 14.18 1.24
CA VAL A 144 -21.72 13.91 2.60
C VAL A 144 -21.33 12.45 2.80
N ALA A 145 -22.11 11.50 2.28
CA ALA A 145 -21.74 10.08 2.32
C ALA A 145 -20.43 9.79 1.58
N ALA A 146 -20.26 10.34 0.37
CA ALA A 146 -19.03 10.19 -0.39
C ALA A 146 -17.82 10.83 0.32
N PHE A 147 -17.99 12.01 0.93
CA PHE A 147 -16.95 12.66 1.74
C PHE A 147 -16.58 11.83 2.96
N ALA A 148 -17.57 11.34 3.72
CA ALA A 148 -17.34 10.51 4.90
C ALA A 148 -16.60 9.20 4.56
N GLY A 149 -16.84 8.63 3.38
CA GLY A 149 -16.10 7.46 2.89
C GLY A 149 -14.72 7.80 2.33
N ALA A 150 -14.57 8.92 1.61
CA ALA A 150 -13.33 9.32 0.96
C ALA A 150 -12.25 9.78 1.96
N PHE A 151 -12.67 10.44 3.05
CA PHE A 151 -11.78 10.99 4.07
C PHE A 151 -11.67 10.12 5.32
N THR A 152 -12.00 8.83 5.21
CA THR A 152 -11.53 7.85 6.20
C THR A 152 -9.99 7.82 6.16
N PHE A 153 -9.37 7.72 7.34
CA PHE A 153 -7.91 7.84 7.49
C PHE A 153 -7.12 6.97 6.50
N THR A 154 -7.44 5.67 6.42
CA THR A 154 -6.70 4.72 5.58
C THR A 154 -6.90 4.99 4.09
N ASN A 155 -8.13 5.32 3.65
CA ASN A 155 -8.38 5.64 2.26
C ASN A 155 -7.67 6.93 1.85
N TRP A 156 -7.62 7.91 2.75
CA TRP A 156 -6.93 9.17 2.51
C TRP A 156 -5.41 8.97 2.42
N GLN A 157 -4.80 8.19 3.31
CA GLN A 157 -3.36 7.88 3.23
C GLN A 157 -2.99 7.22 1.89
N ASN A 158 -3.71 6.17 1.50
CA ASN A 158 -3.51 5.49 0.20
C ASN A 158 -3.74 6.42 -1.01
N SER A 159 -4.53 7.49 -0.85
CA SER A 159 -4.80 8.47 -1.91
C SER A 159 -3.73 9.55 -2.01
N ASN A 160 -2.87 9.69 -0.99
CA ASN A 160 -1.88 10.75 -0.88
C ASN A 160 -0.46 10.32 -1.29
N GLU A 161 -0.29 9.09 -1.79
CA GLU A 161 0.98 8.56 -2.29
C GLU A 161 0.76 7.58 -3.46
N THR A 162 1.84 7.17 -4.12
CA THR A 162 1.81 6.27 -5.28
C THR A 162 1.48 4.86 -4.80
N GLU A 163 0.21 4.48 -4.95
CA GLU A 163 -0.33 3.26 -4.35
C GLU A 163 -1.35 2.56 -5.27
N VAL A 164 -1.26 1.24 -5.36
CA VAL A 164 -2.07 0.39 -6.27
C VAL A 164 -3.49 0.17 -5.75
N TYR A 165 -3.71 0.35 -4.44
CA TYR A 165 -5.03 0.26 -3.82
C TYR A 165 -6.00 1.31 -4.37
N ALA A 166 -5.52 2.48 -4.80
CA ALA A 166 -6.37 3.54 -5.38
C ALA A 166 -7.13 3.07 -6.63
N VAL A 167 -6.45 2.34 -7.52
CA VAL A 167 -7.08 1.77 -8.72
C VAL A 167 -8.07 0.66 -8.36
N ALA A 168 -7.75 -0.15 -7.35
CA ALA A 168 -8.63 -1.22 -6.88
C ALA A 168 -9.92 -0.66 -6.27
N THR A 169 -9.83 0.34 -5.37
CA THR A 169 -11.01 0.95 -4.73
C THR A 169 -11.89 1.68 -5.74
N PHE A 170 -11.30 2.39 -6.71
CA PHE A 170 -12.04 2.96 -7.84
C PHE A 170 -12.79 1.89 -8.63
N THR A 171 -12.11 0.79 -8.98
CA THR A 171 -12.72 -0.26 -9.81
C THR A 171 -13.88 -0.94 -9.08
N ILE A 172 -13.77 -1.16 -7.77
CA ILE A 172 -14.88 -1.64 -6.92
C ILE A 172 -16.05 -0.65 -6.95
N ALA A 173 -15.78 0.64 -6.73
CA ALA A 173 -16.82 1.67 -6.74
C ALA A 173 -17.49 1.81 -8.11
N ALA A 174 -16.72 1.70 -9.20
CA ALA A 174 -17.22 1.71 -10.57
C ALA A 174 -18.12 0.50 -10.85
N MET A 175 -17.71 -0.72 -10.46
CA MET A 175 -18.56 -1.91 -10.58
C MET A 175 -19.84 -1.80 -9.74
N ALA A 176 -19.74 -1.24 -8.53
CA ALA A 176 -20.89 -0.95 -7.68
C ALA A 176 -21.86 0.04 -8.34
N TRP A 177 -21.37 1.06 -9.05
CA TRP A 177 -22.23 1.95 -9.83
C TRP A 177 -22.81 1.26 -11.07
N LEU A 178 -21.99 0.54 -11.83
CA LEU A 178 -22.40 -0.13 -13.08
C LEU A 178 -23.47 -1.19 -12.84
N VAL A 179 -23.49 -1.88 -11.69
CA VAL A 179 -24.56 -2.85 -11.37
C VAL A 179 -25.91 -2.15 -11.12
N HIS A 180 -25.91 -0.89 -10.64
CA HIS A 180 -27.12 -0.07 -10.59
C HIS A 180 -27.58 0.34 -12.00
N VAL A 181 -26.64 0.70 -12.88
CA VAL A 181 -26.94 1.00 -14.29
C VAL A 181 -27.48 -0.24 -15.02
N TRP A 182 -26.96 -1.44 -14.71
CA TRP A 182 -27.52 -2.70 -15.18
C TRP A 182 -28.98 -2.85 -14.75
N ARG A 183 -29.30 -2.61 -13.48
CA ARG A 183 -30.68 -2.70 -12.96
C ARG A 183 -31.63 -1.78 -13.72
N GLU A 184 -31.24 -0.53 -13.97
CA GLU A 184 -32.05 0.44 -14.74
C GLU A 184 -32.27 0.02 -16.20
N LYS A 185 -31.39 -0.81 -16.76
CA LYS A 185 -31.42 -1.24 -18.18
C LYS A 185 -31.95 -2.66 -18.38
N ARG A 186 -32.44 -3.32 -17.33
CA ARG A 186 -32.94 -4.71 -17.39
C ARG A 186 -33.93 -4.92 -18.53
N GLY A 187 -33.87 -6.09 -19.15
CA GLY A 187 -34.66 -6.43 -20.34
C GLY A 187 -34.14 -5.85 -21.66
N THR A 188 -33.04 -5.09 -21.67
CA THR A 188 -32.42 -4.55 -22.89
C THR A 188 -31.04 -5.15 -23.15
N SER A 189 -30.56 -5.11 -24.40
CA SER A 189 -29.19 -5.50 -24.75
C SER A 189 -28.11 -4.60 -24.12
N ALA A 190 -28.50 -3.44 -23.58
CA ALA A 190 -27.59 -2.56 -22.86
C ALA A 190 -27.30 -3.08 -21.45
N ALA A 191 -28.21 -3.84 -20.81
CA ALA A 191 -27.92 -4.50 -19.53
C ALA A 191 -26.79 -5.52 -19.68
N ASP A 192 -26.85 -6.37 -20.71
CA ASP A 192 -25.82 -7.39 -20.97
C ASP A 192 -24.44 -6.72 -21.16
N ARG A 193 -24.39 -5.61 -21.90
CA ARG A 193 -23.16 -4.82 -22.06
C ARG A 193 -22.60 -4.26 -20.75
N MET A 194 -23.45 -3.87 -19.80
CA MET A 194 -22.98 -3.43 -18.48
C MET A 194 -22.37 -4.59 -17.68
N LEU A 195 -22.96 -5.79 -17.75
CA LEU A 195 -22.37 -6.97 -17.10
C LEU A 195 -21.05 -7.36 -17.74
N LEU A 196 -20.94 -7.30 -19.05
CA LEU A 196 -19.67 -7.52 -19.76
C LEU A 196 -18.60 -6.51 -19.34
N LEU A 197 -18.96 -5.23 -19.19
CA LEU A 197 -18.05 -4.21 -18.67
C LEU A 197 -17.64 -4.50 -17.22
N ILE A 198 -18.55 -4.95 -16.37
CA ILE A 198 -18.21 -5.35 -14.99
C ILE A 198 -17.24 -6.53 -15.00
N VAL A 199 -17.47 -7.55 -15.84
CA VAL A 199 -16.57 -8.71 -15.99
C VAL A 199 -15.21 -8.29 -16.54
N TYR A 200 -15.16 -7.36 -17.50
CA TYR A 200 -13.92 -6.77 -18.01
C TYR A 200 -13.13 -6.09 -16.89
N LEU A 201 -13.81 -5.25 -16.09
CA LEU A 201 -13.20 -4.56 -14.95
C LEU A 201 -12.70 -5.54 -13.88
N ALA A 202 -13.42 -6.64 -13.64
CA ALA A 202 -12.96 -7.71 -12.76
C ALA A 202 -11.70 -8.42 -13.32
N GLY A 203 -11.67 -8.72 -14.63
CA GLY A 203 -10.52 -9.34 -15.28
C GLY A 203 -9.28 -8.45 -15.29
N ILE A 204 -9.42 -7.17 -15.65
CA ILE A 204 -8.30 -6.22 -15.66
C ILE A 204 -7.79 -5.90 -14.25
N SER A 205 -8.67 -5.96 -13.25
CA SER A 205 -8.29 -5.77 -11.84
C SER A 205 -7.28 -6.79 -11.34
N ILE A 206 -7.28 -8.02 -11.87
CA ILE A 206 -6.30 -9.05 -11.49
C ILE A 206 -4.88 -8.54 -11.75
N SER A 207 -4.70 -7.86 -12.89
CA SER A 207 -3.42 -7.27 -13.31
C SER A 207 -3.06 -5.96 -12.58
N ASN A 208 -3.89 -5.51 -11.64
CA ASN A 208 -3.59 -4.39 -10.73
C ASN A 208 -3.44 -4.89 -9.30
N HIS A 209 -4.54 -5.33 -8.69
CA HIS A 209 -4.57 -5.80 -7.31
C HIS A 209 -5.83 -6.64 -7.07
N LEU A 210 -5.68 -7.80 -6.41
CA LEU A 210 -6.74 -8.80 -6.23
C LEU A 210 -7.92 -8.32 -5.36
N LEU A 211 -7.73 -7.26 -4.56
CA LEU A 211 -8.77 -6.63 -3.74
C LEU A 211 -10.06 -6.35 -4.53
N ALA A 212 -9.96 -5.94 -5.80
CA ALA A 212 -11.13 -5.64 -6.61
C ALA A 212 -11.98 -6.87 -6.98
N LEU A 213 -11.41 -8.08 -6.96
CA LEU A 213 -12.19 -9.32 -7.13
C LEU A 213 -13.17 -9.56 -5.96
N LEU A 214 -12.93 -8.96 -4.79
CA LEU A 214 -13.83 -9.07 -3.63
C LEU A 214 -15.17 -8.35 -3.85
N ALA A 215 -15.32 -7.57 -4.93
CA ALA A 215 -16.61 -7.03 -5.35
C ALA A 215 -17.59 -8.11 -5.84
N GLY A 216 -17.11 -9.29 -6.24
CA GLY A 216 -17.93 -10.35 -6.84
C GLY A 216 -19.10 -10.82 -6.00
N PRO A 217 -18.87 -11.31 -4.76
CA PRO A 217 -19.95 -11.70 -3.86
C PRO A 217 -20.99 -10.59 -3.69
N ALA A 218 -20.55 -9.33 -3.67
CA ALA A 218 -21.45 -8.18 -3.55
C ALA A 218 -22.27 -7.90 -4.81
N VAL A 219 -21.65 -7.94 -5.99
CA VAL A 219 -22.34 -7.84 -7.28
C VAL A 219 -23.35 -8.97 -7.42
N VAL A 220 -22.95 -10.22 -7.16
CA VAL A 220 -23.84 -11.38 -7.24
C VAL A 220 -25.02 -11.25 -6.27
N ALA A 221 -24.78 -10.86 -5.01
CA ALA A 221 -25.86 -10.62 -4.04
C ALA A 221 -26.82 -9.52 -4.50
N PHE A 222 -26.32 -8.42 -5.06
CA PHE A 222 -27.14 -7.37 -5.66
C PHE A 222 -28.03 -7.92 -6.80
N LEU A 223 -27.46 -8.72 -7.70
CA LEU A 223 -28.19 -9.31 -8.83
C LEU A 223 -29.30 -10.25 -8.32
N ILE A 224 -28.97 -11.17 -7.42
CA ILE A 224 -29.91 -12.14 -6.81
C ILE A 224 -31.10 -11.40 -6.19
N VAL A 225 -30.83 -10.41 -5.33
CA VAL A 225 -31.89 -9.69 -4.61
C VAL A 225 -32.73 -8.86 -5.57
N THR A 226 -32.12 -8.30 -6.62
CA THR A 226 -32.84 -7.54 -7.64
C THR A 226 -33.82 -8.41 -8.42
N VAL A 227 -33.38 -9.57 -8.92
CA VAL A 227 -34.26 -10.46 -9.70
C VAL A 227 -35.33 -11.13 -8.84
N GLN A 228 -35.08 -11.32 -7.53
CA GLN A 228 -36.07 -11.81 -6.59
C GLN A 228 -37.16 -10.78 -6.26
N ARG A 229 -36.77 -9.52 -6.06
CA ARG A 229 -37.71 -8.47 -5.63
C ARG A 229 -38.52 -7.86 -6.77
N ALA A 230 -37.93 -7.79 -7.96
CA ALA A 230 -38.59 -7.30 -9.16
C ALA A 230 -38.43 -8.34 -10.27
N PRO A 231 -39.06 -9.52 -10.17
CA PRO A 231 -38.91 -10.59 -11.16
C PRO A 231 -39.50 -10.19 -12.51
N ALA A 232 -38.92 -10.69 -13.60
CA ALA A 232 -39.49 -10.49 -14.93
C ALA A 232 -40.92 -11.06 -15.05
N ALA A 233 -41.74 -10.44 -15.90
CA ALA A 233 -43.16 -10.79 -16.05
C ALA A 233 -43.36 -12.22 -16.60
N SER A 234 -42.59 -12.63 -17.60
CA SER A 234 -42.69 -13.96 -18.21
C SER A 234 -41.81 -14.99 -17.49
N ALA A 235 -42.26 -16.25 -17.44
CA ALA A 235 -41.47 -17.34 -16.86
C ALA A 235 -40.16 -17.59 -17.62
N ALA A 236 -40.18 -17.43 -18.94
CA ALA A 236 -39.00 -17.55 -19.79
C ALA A 236 -37.96 -16.47 -19.46
N ASP A 237 -38.38 -15.21 -19.28
CA ASP A 237 -37.47 -14.12 -18.95
C ASP A 237 -36.95 -14.24 -17.52
N ARG A 238 -37.76 -14.70 -16.56
CA ARG A 238 -37.26 -15.04 -15.21
C ARG A 238 -36.14 -16.07 -15.27
N ARG A 239 -36.33 -17.13 -16.06
CA ARG A 239 -35.32 -18.19 -16.24
C ARG A 239 -34.04 -17.63 -16.90
N ARG A 240 -34.17 -16.73 -17.88
CA ARG A 240 -33.04 -16.01 -18.51
C ARG A 240 -32.27 -15.11 -17.54
N GLU A 241 -32.97 -14.40 -16.66
CA GLU A 241 -32.34 -13.56 -15.65
C GLU A 241 -31.54 -14.40 -14.64
N TRP A 242 -32.12 -15.48 -14.13
CA TRP A 242 -31.41 -16.42 -13.26
C TRP A 242 -30.20 -17.07 -13.93
N ALA A 243 -30.31 -17.42 -15.22
CA ALA A 243 -29.16 -17.90 -15.98
C ALA A 243 -28.06 -16.84 -16.07
N THR A 244 -28.43 -15.58 -16.23
CA THR A 244 -27.47 -14.47 -16.25
C THR A 244 -26.79 -14.27 -14.89
N VAL A 245 -27.55 -14.37 -13.78
CA VAL A 245 -26.99 -14.35 -12.42
C VAL A 245 -25.99 -15.50 -12.22
N ALA A 246 -26.35 -16.71 -12.64
CA ALA A 246 -25.48 -17.88 -12.55
C ALA A 246 -24.20 -17.70 -13.39
N LEU A 247 -24.30 -17.11 -14.58
CA LEU A 247 -23.13 -16.81 -15.42
C LEU A 247 -22.17 -15.84 -14.74
N VAL A 248 -22.68 -14.75 -14.17
CA VAL A 248 -21.87 -13.77 -13.44
C VAL A 248 -21.20 -14.44 -12.23
N ALA A 249 -21.94 -15.24 -11.46
CA ALA A 249 -21.38 -15.96 -10.32
C ALA A 249 -20.30 -16.98 -10.75
N GLY A 250 -20.54 -17.74 -11.81
CA GLY A 250 -19.61 -18.74 -12.34
C GLY A 250 -18.32 -18.12 -12.87
N VAL A 251 -18.41 -17.04 -13.67
CA VAL A 251 -17.21 -16.36 -14.20
C VAL A 251 -16.42 -15.71 -13.06
N TRP A 252 -17.10 -15.19 -12.03
CA TRP A 252 -16.41 -14.61 -10.88
C TRP A 252 -15.69 -15.66 -10.04
N ALA A 253 -16.29 -16.83 -9.83
CA ALA A 253 -15.65 -17.95 -9.15
C ALA A 253 -14.39 -18.40 -9.91
N LEU A 254 -14.45 -18.45 -11.23
CA LEU A 254 -13.29 -18.72 -12.09
C LEU A 254 -12.20 -17.65 -11.96
N LEU A 255 -12.56 -16.37 -11.98
CA LEU A 255 -11.62 -15.26 -11.80
C LEU A 255 -10.95 -15.25 -10.41
N ILE A 256 -11.69 -15.57 -9.36
CA ILE A 256 -11.14 -15.72 -8.00
C ILE A 256 -10.14 -16.88 -7.98
N GLY A 257 -10.50 -18.04 -8.52
CA GLY A 257 -9.60 -19.19 -8.58
C GLY A 257 -8.30 -18.89 -9.32
N GLY A 258 -8.41 -18.28 -10.51
CA GLY A 258 -7.26 -17.89 -11.32
C GLY A 258 -6.42 -16.78 -10.69
N GLY A 259 -7.05 -15.74 -10.16
CA GLY A 259 -6.37 -14.61 -9.52
C GLY A 259 -5.68 -14.97 -8.21
N LEU A 260 -6.22 -15.91 -7.44
CA LEU A 260 -5.55 -16.46 -6.25
C LEU A 260 -4.46 -17.49 -6.61
N GLY A 261 -4.30 -17.84 -7.89
CA GLY A 261 -3.35 -18.85 -8.33
C GLY A 261 -3.65 -20.27 -7.81
N SER A 262 -4.87 -20.52 -7.33
CA SER A 262 -5.26 -21.81 -6.75
C SER A 262 -5.83 -22.72 -7.82
N THR A 263 -5.11 -23.81 -8.13
CA THR A 263 -5.57 -24.82 -9.09
C THR A 263 -6.93 -25.40 -8.69
N THR A 264 -7.12 -25.73 -7.40
CA THR A 264 -8.38 -26.28 -6.89
C THR A 264 -9.55 -25.32 -7.08
N LEU A 265 -9.37 -24.04 -6.69
CA LEU A 265 -10.42 -23.03 -6.86
C LEU A 265 -10.67 -22.71 -8.34
N THR A 266 -9.64 -22.77 -9.18
CA THR A 266 -9.78 -22.58 -10.64
C THR A 266 -10.62 -23.69 -11.26
N ILE A 267 -10.37 -24.95 -10.91
CA ILE A 267 -11.16 -26.10 -11.38
C ILE A 267 -12.60 -25.99 -10.88
N ALA A 268 -12.80 -25.70 -9.59
CA ALA A 268 -14.13 -25.52 -9.01
C ALA A 268 -14.90 -24.37 -9.69
N GLY A 269 -14.26 -23.21 -9.86
CA GLY A 269 -14.83 -22.06 -10.57
C GLY A 269 -15.14 -22.37 -12.04
N GLY A 270 -14.27 -23.12 -12.72
CA GLY A 270 -14.49 -23.61 -14.08
C GLY A 270 -15.72 -24.52 -14.17
N ALA A 271 -15.87 -25.46 -13.24
CA ALA A 271 -17.06 -26.33 -13.17
C ALA A 271 -18.34 -25.52 -12.92
N CYS A 272 -18.30 -24.54 -12.00
CA CYS A 272 -19.42 -23.62 -11.76
C CYS A 272 -19.79 -22.82 -13.02
N PHE A 273 -18.79 -22.31 -13.74
CA PHE A 273 -19.01 -21.58 -14.98
C PHE A 273 -19.59 -22.45 -16.09
N VAL A 274 -19.09 -23.68 -16.27
CA VAL A 274 -19.63 -24.64 -17.25
C VAL A 274 -21.08 -24.98 -16.92
N ALA A 275 -21.41 -25.25 -15.65
CA ALA A 275 -22.79 -25.48 -15.23
C ALA A 275 -23.70 -24.26 -15.50
N ALA A 276 -23.21 -23.05 -15.22
CA ALA A 276 -23.92 -21.81 -15.53
C ALA A 276 -24.10 -21.59 -17.05
N ALA A 277 -23.08 -21.93 -17.86
CA ALA A 277 -23.14 -21.86 -19.32
C ALA A 277 -24.13 -22.88 -19.91
N ALA A 278 -24.16 -24.10 -19.37
CA ALA A 278 -25.15 -25.11 -19.73
C ALA A 278 -26.58 -24.60 -19.39
N PHE A 279 -26.79 -24.04 -18.21
CA PHE A 279 -28.07 -23.43 -17.85
C PHE A 279 -28.43 -22.27 -18.81
N ALA A 280 -27.48 -21.39 -19.10
CA ALA A 280 -27.67 -20.29 -20.04
C ALA A 280 -28.01 -20.76 -21.46
N ALA A 281 -27.41 -21.85 -21.94
CA ALA A 281 -27.73 -22.46 -23.23
C ALA A 281 -29.21 -22.85 -23.32
N THR A 282 -29.79 -23.42 -22.25
CA THR A 282 -31.22 -23.76 -22.20
C THR A 282 -32.16 -22.55 -22.22
N THR A 283 -31.63 -21.33 -22.16
CA THR A 283 -32.38 -20.07 -22.21
C THR A 283 -32.04 -19.20 -23.44
N GLY A 284 -31.21 -19.71 -24.35
CA GLY A 284 -30.73 -19.01 -25.54
C GLY A 284 -29.63 -17.98 -25.28
N ARG A 285 -28.90 -18.10 -24.16
CA ARG A 285 -27.90 -17.11 -23.70
C ARG A 285 -26.46 -17.63 -23.71
N LEU A 286 -26.18 -18.71 -24.43
CA LEU A 286 -24.82 -19.25 -24.55
C LEU A 286 -23.82 -18.21 -25.10
N ASN A 287 -24.24 -17.39 -26.06
CA ASN A 287 -23.40 -16.31 -26.60
C ASN A 287 -22.92 -15.34 -25.52
N LEU A 288 -23.77 -15.02 -24.53
CA LEU A 288 -23.37 -14.16 -23.43
C LEU A 288 -22.30 -14.82 -22.55
N ALA A 289 -22.43 -16.14 -22.30
CA ALA A 289 -21.43 -16.89 -21.56
C ALA A 289 -20.06 -16.85 -22.25
N LEU A 290 -20.03 -17.13 -23.56
CA LEU A 290 -18.81 -17.08 -24.36
C LEU A 290 -18.20 -15.67 -24.36
N MET A 291 -19.03 -14.62 -24.48
CA MET A 291 -18.56 -13.23 -24.40
C MET A 291 -17.98 -12.88 -23.02
N MET A 292 -18.60 -13.33 -21.93
CA MET A 292 -18.08 -13.11 -20.57
C MET A 292 -16.70 -13.74 -20.40
N LEU A 293 -16.53 -14.98 -20.87
CA LEU A 293 -15.23 -15.67 -20.82
C LEU A 293 -14.17 -14.96 -21.68
N ALA A 294 -14.53 -14.60 -22.92
CA ALA A 294 -13.63 -13.89 -23.81
C ALA A 294 -13.21 -12.51 -23.24
N ILE A 295 -14.15 -11.75 -22.70
CA ILE A 295 -13.88 -10.43 -22.12
C ILE A 295 -13.07 -10.52 -20.82
N ALA A 296 -13.32 -11.54 -19.99
CA ALA A 296 -12.49 -11.85 -18.84
C ALA A 296 -11.04 -12.12 -19.25
N ALA A 297 -10.83 -12.94 -20.29
CA ALA A 297 -9.50 -13.24 -20.82
C ALA A 297 -8.82 -11.99 -21.40
N VAL A 298 -9.54 -11.15 -22.13
CA VAL A 298 -9.03 -9.85 -22.62
C VAL A 298 -8.62 -8.95 -21.45
N GLY A 299 -9.41 -8.92 -20.37
CA GLY A 299 -9.06 -8.18 -19.15
C GLY A 299 -7.73 -8.62 -18.55
N MET A 300 -7.37 -9.90 -18.62
CA MET A 300 -6.13 -10.43 -18.05
C MET A 300 -4.89 -10.22 -18.93
N THR A 301 -5.04 -9.71 -20.16
CA THR A 301 -3.91 -9.49 -21.09
C THR A 301 -2.79 -8.58 -20.60
N PRO A 302 -2.98 -7.60 -19.67
CA PRO A 302 -1.85 -6.83 -19.15
C PRO A 302 -0.80 -7.69 -18.44
N TYR A 303 -1.09 -8.92 -18.00
CA TYR A 303 -0.06 -9.85 -17.50
C TYR A 303 1.00 -10.22 -18.53
N LEU A 304 0.70 -10.13 -19.82
CA LEU A 304 1.69 -10.34 -20.89
C LEU A 304 2.83 -9.31 -20.82
N TYR A 305 2.59 -8.13 -20.23
CA TYR A 305 3.64 -7.16 -19.97
C TYR A 305 4.75 -7.75 -19.10
N LEU A 306 4.42 -8.54 -18.07
CA LEU A 306 5.45 -9.12 -17.19
C LEU A 306 6.38 -10.03 -17.98
N TYR A 307 5.81 -10.92 -18.80
CA TYR A 307 6.56 -11.84 -19.64
C TYR A 307 7.47 -11.12 -20.65
N ILE A 308 6.90 -10.18 -21.40
CA ILE A 308 7.61 -9.43 -22.43
C ILE A 308 8.68 -8.53 -21.83
N ARG A 309 8.34 -7.80 -20.76
CA ARG A 309 9.23 -6.81 -20.17
C ARG A 309 10.36 -7.48 -19.39
N SER A 310 10.10 -8.59 -18.69
CA SER A 310 11.16 -9.29 -17.96
C SER A 310 12.25 -9.82 -18.88
N ALA A 311 11.88 -10.30 -20.07
CA ALA A 311 12.83 -10.75 -21.10
C ALA A 311 13.73 -9.64 -21.65
N GLN A 312 13.43 -8.36 -21.36
CA GLN A 312 14.26 -7.20 -21.71
C GLN A 312 15.19 -6.78 -20.58
N HIS A 313 15.22 -7.52 -19.46
CA HIS A 313 16.09 -7.29 -18.31
C HIS A 313 16.07 -5.84 -17.77
N PRO A 314 14.91 -5.30 -17.37
CA PRO A 314 14.86 -3.96 -16.73
C PRO A 314 15.65 -3.95 -15.42
N MET A 315 16.10 -2.77 -14.97
CA MET A 315 16.88 -2.61 -13.73
C MET A 315 16.14 -3.09 -12.48
N ILE A 316 14.81 -3.02 -12.50
CA ILE A 316 13.92 -3.58 -11.48
C ILE A 316 13.08 -4.65 -12.18
N ASN A 317 13.37 -5.92 -11.88
CA ASN A 317 12.81 -7.09 -12.55
C ASN A 317 12.42 -8.17 -11.54
N GLU A 318 11.59 -7.79 -10.55
CA GLU A 318 11.28 -8.69 -9.45
C GLU A 318 10.66 -10.01 -9.91
N ALA A 319 11.14 -11.12 -9.33
CA ALA A 319 10.82 -12.50 -9.67
C ALA A 319 11.15 -12.95 -11.11
N ALA A 320 11.72 -12.06 -11.95
CA ALA A 320 12.14 -12.31 -13.32
C ALA A 320 11.23 -13.25 -14.16
N PRO A 321 9.94 -12.89 -14.38
CA PRO A 321 8.97 -13.75 -15.07
C PRO A 321 9.16 -13.86 -16.60
N ALA A 322 10.39 -14.04 -17.07
CA ALA A 322 10.76 -14.15 -18.49
C ALA A 322 10.45 -15.51 -19.13
N THR A 323 10.05 -16.50 -18.33
CA THR A 323 9.60 -17.83 -18.79
C THR A 323 8.15 -18.08 -18.39
N TRP A 324 7.49 -19.03 -19.06
CA TRP A 324 6.10 -19.39 -18.73
C TRP A 324 5.98 -19.90 -17.29
N ASP A 325 6.92 -20.72 -16.84
CA ASP A 325 6.93 -21.25 -15.46
C ASP A 325 7.15 -20.16 -14.43
N ALA A 326 8.07 -19.22 -14.69
CA ALA A 326 8.31 -18.08 -13.80
C ALA A 326 7.09 -17.13 -13.76
N LEU A 327 6.45 -16.88 -14.91
CA LEU A 327 5.20 -16.12 -14.97
C LEU A 327 4.08 -16.79 -14.16
N LEU A 328 3.91 -18.11 -14.33
CA LEU A 328 2.94 -18.86 -13.53
C LEU A 328 3.29 -18.85 -12.04
N ALA A 329 4.58 -18.90 -11.67
CA ALA A 329 5.02 -18.78 -10.29
C ALA A 329 4.65 -17.42 -9.68
N VAL A 330 4.82 -16.32 -10.44
CA VAL A 330 4.37 -14.96 -10.04
C VAL A 330 2.86 -14.90 -9.88
N ILE A 331 2.08 -15.42 -10.84
CA ILE A 331 0.60 -15.45 -10.77
C ILE A 331 0.15 -16.30 -9.56
N ARG A 332 0.85 -17.40 -9.27
CA ARG A 332 0.60 -18.27 -8.12
C ARG A 332 1.15 -17.75 -6.80
N ARG A 333 1.86 -16.61 -6.81
CA ARG A 333 2.49 -16.02 -5.62
C ARG A 333 3.43 -16.99 -4.91
N ALA A 334 4.14 -17.83 -5.67
CA ALA A 334 5.06 -18.85 -5.15
C ALA A 334 6.26 -18.26 -4.39
N GLN A 335 6.48 -16.94 -4.52
CA GLN A 335 7.52 -16.19 -3.84
C GLN A 335 7.22 -15.98 -2.35
N TYR A 336 5.98 -16.17 -1.92
CA TYR A 336 5.58 -15.99 -0.53
C TYR A 336 5.40 -17.34 0.18
N PRO A 337 5.76 -17.44 1.48
CA PRO A 337 5.48 -18.63 2.26
C PRO A 337 3.99 -18.99 2.23
N VAL A 338 3.70 -20.28 2.09
CA VAL A 338 2.33 -20.77 2.16
C VAL A 338 1.78 -20.50 3.56
N ARG A 339 0.59 -19.88 3.62
CA ARG A 339 -0.18 -19.70 4.85
C ARG A 339 -1.65 -19.97 4.56
N THR A 340 -2.27 -20.77 5.42
CA THR A 340 -3.71 -21.05 5.36
C THR A 340 -4.47 -20.22 6.40
N PRO A 341 -5.79 -20.01 6.24
CA PRO A 341 -6.63 -19.38 7.26
C PRO A 341 -6.67 -20.09 8.61
N LEU A 342 -6.22 -21.36 8.66
CA LEU A 342 -6.26 -22.24 9.83
C LEU A 342 -4.92 -22.35 10.54
N ASP A 343 -3.83 -21.86 9.96
CA ASP A 343 -2.50 -21.94 10.57
C ASP A 343 -2.35 -20.97 11.75
N ASP A 344 -1.52 -21.30 12.73
CA ASP A 344 -0.91 -20.29 13.59
C ASP A 344 0.03 -19.44 12.73
N PRO A 345 -0.26 -18.13 12.56
CA PRO A 345 0.49 -17.25 11.66
C PRO A 345 1.91 -16.90 12.18
N THR A 346 2.21 -17.20 13.44
CA THR A 346 3.53 -16.98 14.04
C THR A 346 4.51 -18.11 13.69
N MET A 347 4.02 -19.21 13.14
CA MET A 347 4.84 -20.37 12.76
C MET A 347 4.73 -20.69 11.28
N MET A 348 5.67 -21.49 10.77
CA MET A 348 5.62 -21.95 9.39
C MET A 348 4.44 -22.92 9.19
N HIS A 349 3.92 -22.96 7.96
CA HIS A 349 2.90 -23.94 7.59
C HIS A 349 3.50 -25.35 7.57
N GLY A 350 2.78 -26.33 8.12
CA GLY A 350 3.21 -27.73 8.13
C GLY A 350 2.48 -28.56 9.19
N PRO A 351 2.81 -29.86 9.31
CA PRO A 351 2.19 -30.78 10.27
C PRO A 351 2.37 -30.36 11.73
N ASP A 352 3.47 -29.67 12.04
CA ASP A 352 3.81 -29.21 13.39
C ASP A 352 3.13 -27.87 13.75
N ASN A 353 2.38 -27.28 12.83
CA ASN A 353 1.62 -26.07 13.11
C ASN A 353 0.38 -26.41 13.97
N PRO A 354 0.22 -25.84 15.18
CA PRO A 354 -0.84 -26.17 16.14
C PRO A 354 -2.19 -25.57 15.73
N GLY A 355 -2.20 -24.75 14.67
CA GLY A 355 -3.38 -24.10 14.15
C GLY A 355 -3.71 -22.79 14.88
N ARG A 356 -4.61 -22.03 14.26
CA ARG A 356 -5.01 -20.70 14.66
C ARG A 356 -5.85 -20.74 15.94
N SER A 357 -5.24 -20.34 17.06
CA SER A 357 -5.94 -20.30 18.34
C SER A 357 -7.02 -19.20 18.40
N LEU A 358 -8.01 -19.39 19.28
CA LEU A 358 -9.01 -18.35 19.57
C LEU A 358 -8.37 -17.05 20.03
N SER A 359 -7.24 -17.14 20.73
CA SER A 359 -6.53 -15.98 21.26
C SER A 359 -5.94 -15.09 20.16
N ILE A 360 -5.40 -15.71 19.10
CA ILE A 360 -4.94 -15.02 17.88
C ILE A 360 -6.11 -14.43 17.11
N ILE A 361 -7.22 -15.16 16.98
CA ILE A 361 -8.43 -14.66 16.31
C ILE A 361 -8.96 -13.40 16.99
N LEU A 362 -9.04 -13.41 18.32
CA LEU A 362 -9.48 -12.25 19.10
C LEU A 362 -8.51 -11.07 18.95
N LEU A 363 -7.20 -11.33 18.87
CA LEU A 363 -6.21 -10.28 18.63
C LEU A 363 -6.37 -9.66 17.23
N GLN A 364 -6.53 -10.48 16.19
CA GLN A 364 -6.74 -10.00 14.82
C GLN A 364 -8.05 -9.21 14.67
N LEU A 365 -9.11 -9.61 15.38
CA LEU A 365 -10.35 -8.83 15.47
C LEU A 365 -10.12 -7.51 16.22
N HIS A 366 -9.31 -7.51 17.28
CA HIS A 366 -8.94 -6.29 17.98
C HIS A 366 -8.14 -5.34 17.07
N ASN A 367 -7.19 -5.85 16.27
CA ASN A 367 -6.52 -5.05 15.25
C ASN A 367 -7.51 -4.42 14.25
N TYR A 368 -8.50 -5.18 13.77
CA TYR A 368 -9.53 -4.61 12.90
C TYR A 368 -10.34 -3.50 13.58
N VAL A 369 -10.69 -3.65 14.86
CA VAL A 369 -11.40 -2.62 15.64
C VAL A 369 -10.53 -1.39 15.86
N LEU A 370 -9.24 -1.57 16.16
CA LEU A 370 -8.27 -0.48 16.26
C LEU A 370 -8.19 0.30 14.94
N TYR A 371 -8.07 -0.40 13.81
CA TYR A 371 -8.08 0.25 12.50
C TYR A 371 -9.40 0.95 12.22
N PHE A 372 -10.53 0.36 12.60
CA PHE A 372 -11.84 0.99 12.44
C PHE A 372 -11.96 2.30 13.23
N ASP A 373 -11.42 2.35 14.46
CA ASP A 373 -11.39 3.55 15.30
C ASP A 373 -10.60 4.71 14.66
N TRP A 374 -9.49 4.40 13.96
CA TRP A 374 -8.68 5.39 13.26
C TRP A 374 -9.40 6.13 12.14
N GLN A 375 -10.48 5.57 11.59
CA GLN A 375 -11.06 6.09 10.36
C GLN A 375 -11.71 7.46 10.52
N TRP A 376 -12.11 7.84 11.73
CA TRP A 376 -13.03 8.95 11.94
C TRP A 376 -12.36 10.22 12.46
N ALA A 377 -11.34 10.08 13.33
CA ALA A 377 -10.71 11.22 14.01
C ALA A 377 -9.30 10.92 14.54
N LYS A 378 -8.48 10.16 13.80
CA LYS A 378 -7.12 9.78 14.22
C LYS A 378 -6.22 10.98 14.52
N GLY A 379 -6.38 12.10 13.82
CA GLY A 379 -5.60 13.31 14.07
C GLY A 379 -5.90 14.01 15.40
N LEU A 380 -6.92 13.56 16.14
CA LEU A 380 -7.24 14.01 17.52
C LEU A 380 -6.75 13.00 18.58
N GLY A 381 -6.11 11.91 18.16
CA GLY A 381 -5.53 10.89 19.04
C GLY A 381 -4.03 11.08 19.27
N PRO A 382 -3.46 10.38 20.26
CA PRO A 382 -2.01 10.29 20.42
C PRO A 382 -1.36 9.52 19.27
N VAL A 383 -0.05 9.70 19.12
CA VAL A 383 0.76 8.87 18.21
C VAL A 383 0.90 7.48 18.83
N GLY A 384 0.15 6.50 18.30
CA GLY A 384 0.21 5.10 18.77
C GLY A 384 -1.12 4.35 18.66
N PRO A 385 -1.25 3.18 19.34
CA PRO A 385 -2.49 2.41 19.39
C PRO A 385 -3.52 2.96 20.38
N GLU A 386 -3.15 3.94 21.21
CA GLU A 386 -4.04 4.52 22.21
C GLU A 386 -5.11 5.41 21.56
N THR A 387 -6.34 5.33 22.08
CA THR A 387 -7.48 6.13 21.59
C THR A 387 -7.80 7.25 22.57
N SER A 388 -7.79 8.50 22.11
CA SER A 388 -8.23 9.63 22.94
C SER A 388 -9.76 9.62 23.15
N LEU A 389 -10.25 10.29 24.19
CA LEU A 389 -11.70 10.39 24.45
C LEU A 389 -12.47 11.01 23.27
N LEU A 390 -11.88 11.98 22.57
CA LEU A 390 -12.48 12.61 21.40
C LEU A 390 -12.54 11.67 20.21
N GLN A 391 -11.46 10.91 19.96
CA GLN A 391 -11.43 9.90 18.91
C GLN A 391 -12.47 8.81 19.18
N LEU A 392 -12.54 8.31 20.42
CA LEU A 392 -13.54 7.32 20.83
C LEU A 392 -14.97 7.85 20.64
N ALA A 393 -15.23 9.10 21.02
CA ALA A 393 -16.54 9.73 20.83
C ALA A 393 -16.92 9.82 19.35
N ALA A 394 -15.97 10.19 18.48
CA ALA A 394 -16.18 10.18 17.03
C ALA A 394 -16.46 8.76 16.50
N THR A 395 -15.71 7.77 16.95
CA THR A 395 -15.92 6.36 16.58
C THR A 395 -17.31 5.87 16.97
N ILE A 396 -17.76 6.12 18.22
CA ILE A 396 -19.10 5.75 18.67
C ILE A 396 -20.17 6.45 17.84
N LEU A 397 -20.00 7.75 17.55
CA LEU A 397 -20.91 8.50 16.70
C LEU A 397 -21.04 7.86 15.31
N PHE A 398 -19.93 7.55 14.65
CA PHE A 398 -19.95 6.95 13.31
C PHE A 398 -20.44 5.48 13.32
N ILE A 399 -20.28 4.74 14.41
CA ILE A 399 -20.94 3.44 14.59
C ILE A 399 -22.46 3.60 14.61
N VAL A 400 -22.99 4.51 15.44
CA VAL A 400 -24.43 4.74 15.56
C VAL A 400 -25.02 5.21 14.22
N LEU A 401 -24.35 6.17 13.56
CA LEU A 401 -24.75 6.68 12.26
C LEU A 401 -24.70 5.60 11.17
N GLY A 402 -23.66 4.77 11.17
CA GLY A 402 -23.51 3.65 10.24
C GLY A 402 -24.61 2.61 10.39
N ILE A 403 -24.94 2.20 11.63
CA ILE A 403 -26.04 1.28 11.92
C ILE A 403 -27.38 1.88 11.46
N ALA A 404 -27.64 3.14 11.80
CA ALA A 404 -28.86 3.83 11.39
C ALA A 404 -28.98 3.92 9.86
N GLY A 405 -27.90 4.30 9.18
CA GLY A 405 -27.85 4.41 7.72
C GLY A 405 -27.97 3.07 7.00
N SER A 406 -27.36 2.01 7.52
CA SER A 406 -27.52 0.64 7.01
C SER A 406 -28.98 0.19 7.13
N ALA A 407 -29.62 0.44 8.28
CA ALA A 407 -31.04 0.15 8.49
C ALA A 407 -31.95 0.95 7.56
N VAL A 408 -31.65 2.23 7.31
CA VAL A 408 -32.36 3.08 6.35
C VAL A 408 -32.19 2.55 4.94
N GLN A 409 -30.95 2.29 4.48
CA GLN A 409 -30.70 1.78 3.14
C GLN A 409 -31.46 0.47 2.91
N ARG A 410 -31.46 -0.46 3.88
CA ARG A 410 -32.20 -1.72 3.77
C ARG A 410 -33.70 -1.52 3.52
N ARG A 411 -34.28 -0.43 4.02
CA ARG A 411 -35.69 -0.09 3.80
C ARG A 411 -35.91 0.57 2.44
N LEU A 412 -34.97 1.40 2.00
CA LEU A 412 -35.06 2.15 0.74
C LEU A 412 -34.74 1.28 -0.49
N ASP A 413 -33.65 0.51 -0.43
CA ASP A 413 -33.13 -0.30 -1.53
C ASP A 413 -32.40 -1.53 -0.98
N ARG A 414 -33.10 -2.67 -0.98
CA ARG A 414 -32.53 -3.93 -0.48
C ARG A 414 -31.41 -4.47 -1.34
N SER A 415 -31.43 -4.24 -2.65
CA SER A 415 -30.36 -4.72 -3.52
C SER A 415 -29.07 -3.97 -3.24
N ALA A 416 -29.14 -2.63 -3.19
CA ALA A 416 -28.00 -1.78 -2.85
C ALA A 416 -27.49 -2.03 -1.42
N TRP A 417 -28.39 -2.34 -0.48
CA TRP A 417 -27.99 -2.74 0.87
C TRP A 417 -27.17 -4.03 0.88
N TRP A 418 -27.60 -5.07 0.16
CA TRP A 418 -26.84 -6.32 0.07
C TRP A 418 -25.49 -6.14 -0.65
N LEU A 419 -25.42 -5.25 -1.64
CA LEU A 419 -24.15 -4.85 -2.26
C LEU A 419 -23.18 -4.29 -1.21
N LEU A 420 -23.60 -3.25 -0.47
CA LEU A 420 -22.74 -2.64 0.55
C LEU A 420 -22.43 -3.60 1.70
N LEU A 421 -23.40 -4.39 2.16
CA LEU A 421 -23.19 -5.37 3.22
C LEU A 421 -22.16 -6.43 2.82
N MET A 422 -22.26 -6.99 1.63
CA MET A 422 -21.29 -7.98 1.17
C MET A 422 -19.92 -7.37 0.95
N LEU A 423 -19.82 -6.14 0.42
CA LEU A 423 -18.54 -5.44 0.36
C LEU A 423 -17.94 -5.28 1.76
N PHE A 424 -18.71 -4.76 2.72
CA PHE A 424 -18.26 -4.60 4.11
C PHE A 424 -17.81 -5.93 4.74
N LEU A 425 -18.60 -6.99 4.60
CA LEU A 425 -18.27 -8.29 5.20
C LEU A 425 -17.04 -8.92 4.54
N VAL A 426 -16.96 -8.95 3.21
CA VAL A 426 -15.87 -9.63 2.51
C VAL A 426 -14.56 -8.84 2.62
N THR A 427 -14.61 -7.51 2.51
CA THR A 427 -13.41 -6.64 2.58
C THR A 427 -13.05 -6.21 4.01
N GLY A 428 -13.86 -6.56 5.00
CA GLY A 428 -13.60 -6.37 6.42
C GLY A 428 -13.34 -7.70 7.11
N LEU A 429 -14.36 -8.22 7.79
CA LEU A 429 -14.27 -9.44 8.61
C LEU A 429 -13.82 -10.69 7.81
N GLY A 430 -14.20 -10.79 6.55
CA GLY A 430 -13.78 -11.86 5.64
C GLY A 430 -12.27 -11.84 5.40
N LEU A 431 -11.68 -10.65 5.24
CA LEU A 431 -10.23 -10.49 5.12
C LEU A 431 -9.51 -10.76 6.43
N VAL A 432 -10.10 -10.46 7.59
CA VAL A 432 -9.54 -10.85 8.90
C VAL A 432 -9.41 -12.38 8.97
N GLY A 433 -10.46 -13.09 8.54
CA GLY A 433 -10.45 -14.55 8.44
C GLY A 433 -9.43 -15.06 7.43
N TYR A 434 -9.43 -14.52 6.21
CA TYR A 434 -8.65 -15.05 5.09
C TYR A 434 -7.15 -14.72 5.19
N MET A 435 -6.79 -13.46 5.50
CA MET A 435 -5.39 -13.03 5.47
C MET A 435 -4.56 -13.64 6.59
N ASN A 436 -5.20 -13.96 7.72
CA ASN A 436 -4.56 -14.60 8.87
C ASN A 436 -3.20 -13.95 9.22
N PHE A 437 -3.22 -12.63 9.43
CA PHE A 437 -2.02 -11.86 9.78
C PHE A 437 -1.44 -12.33 11.10
N ARG A 438 -0.13 -12.13 11.30
CA ARG A 438 0.45 -12.23 12.63
C ARG A 438 -0.23 -11.24 13.59
N PRO A 439 -0.05 -11.39 14.92
CA PRO A 439 -0.25 -10.30 15.87
C PRO A 439 0.15 -8.95 15.26
N GLY A 440 -0.74 -7.97 15.27
CA GLY A 440 -0.48 -6.70 14.58
C GLY A 440 0.66 -5.92 15.24
N PHE A 441 1.20 -4.95 14.50
CA PHE A 441 2.44 -4.25 14.88
C PHE A 441 2.39 -3.63 16.29
N SER A 442 1.25 -3.06 16.71
CA SER A 442 1.11 -2.39 18.01
C SER A 442 0.44 -3.21 19.12
N LEU A 443 -0.05 -4.43 18.86
CA LEU A 443 -0.88 -5.18 19.82
C LEU A 443 -0.34 -6.58 20.09
N GLY A 444 -0.41 -7.03 21.35
CA GLY A 444 -0.17 -8.43 21.74
C GLY A 444 1.23 -8.77 22.28
N TYR A 445 2.06 -7.77 22.58
CA TYR A 445 3.43 -7.96 23.11
C TYR A 445 3.48 -8.63 24.50
N ASP A 446 2.39 -8.59 25.26
CA ASP A 446 2.25 -9.30 26.53
C ASP A 446 2.31 -10.83 26.35
N ARG A 447 1.86 -11.33 25.19
CA ARG A 447 1.87 -12.76 24.84
C ARG A 447 2.91 -13.12 23.79
N TYR A 448 3.21 -12.20 22.87
CA TYR A 448 4.14 -12.38 21.77
C TYR A 448 5.26 -11.34 21.89
N PRO A 449 6.24 -11.50 22.78
CA PRO A 449 7.17 -10.42 23.11
C PRO A 449 8.18 -10.08 22.00
N ALA A 450 8.38 -10.97 21.02
CA ALA A 450 9.37 -10.80 19.98
C ALA A 450 8.78 -10.15 18.72
N MET A 451 9.43 -9.10 18.20
CA MET A 451 9.00 -8.41 16.97
C MET A 451 8.86 -9.35 15.76
N ALA A 452 9.67 -10.41 15.68
CA ALA A 452 9.56 -11.42 14.62
C ALA A 452 8.22 -12.18 14.64
N MET A 453 7.50 -12.18 15.76
CA MET A 453 6.16 -12.77 15.90
C MET A 453 5.04 -11.81 15.47
N HIS A 454 5.35 -10.55 15.15
CA HIS A 454 4.41 -9.52 14.75
C HIS A 454 4.50 -9.20 13.26
N GLU A 455 3.47 -8.51 12.75
CA GLU A 455 3.56 -7.82 11.47
C GLU A 455 4.53 -6.64 11.55
N VAL A 456 5.32 -6.41 10.49
CA VAL A 456 6.35 -5.34 10.45
C VAL A 456 5.79 -3.92 10.44
N ARG A 457 4.49 -3.78 10.13
CA ARG A 457 3.71 -2.56 10.24
C ARG A 457 2.22 -2.88 10.32
N GLU A 458 1.44 -1.85 10.58
CA GLU A 458 -0.02 -1.94 10.57
C GLU A 458 -0.57 -2.25 9.18
N ARG A 459 -1.65 -3.05 9.13
CA ARG A 459 -2.22 -3.63 7.90
C ARG A 459 -3.62 -3.12 7.57
N ASP A 460 -3.95 -1.92 8.04
CA ASP A 460 -5.26 -1.27 7.87
C ASP A 460 -5.68 -1.11 6.40
N TYR A 461 -4.72 -0.85 5.50
CA TYR A 461 -4.93 -0.69 4.07
C TYR A 461 -5.60 -1.89 3.38
N PHE A 462 -5.48 -3.11 3.91
CA PHE A 462 -6.22 -4.27 3.39
C PHE A 462 -7.75 -4.12 3.55
N PHE A 463 -8.19 -3.38 4.56
CA PHE A 463 -9.60 -3.22 4.93
C PHE A 463 -10.22 -1.92 4.40
N VAL A 464 -9.50 -1.16 3.58
CA VAL A 464 -9.89 0.19 3.13
C VAL A 464 -11.33 0.27 2.60
N VAL A 465 -11.79 -0.74 1.86
CA VAL A 465 -13.14 -0.77 1.26
C VAL A 465 -14.22 -0.89 2.35
N SER A 466 -13.99 -1.64 3.43
CA SER A 466 -14.99 -1.78 4.49
C SER A 466 -15.19 -0.45 5.23
N PHE A 467 -14.11 0.32 5.41
CA PHE A 467 -14.14 1.65 6.01
C PHE A 467 -14.90 2.65 5.13
N VAL A 468 -14.61 2.67 3.82
CA VAL A 468 -15.34 3.50 2.84
C VAL A 468 -16.84 3.18 2.90
N VAL A 469 -17.20 1.89 2.84
CA VAL A 469 -18.61 1.45 2.90
C VAL A 469 -19.30 1.91 4.19
N TRP A 470 -18.63 1.82 5.34
CA TRP A 470 -19.19 2.29 6.60
C TRP A 470 -19.43 3.80 6.58
N GLY A 471 -18.50 4.58 6.01
CA GLY A 471 -18.67 6.02 5.79
C GLY A 471 -19.89 6.34 4.92
N LEU A 472 -20.16 5.54 3.88
CA LEU A 472 -21.37 5.68 3.05
C LEU A 472 -22.65 5.48 3.88
N TRP A 473 -22.68 4.45 4.72
CA TRP A 473 -23.81 4.23 5.63
C TRP A 473 -23.97 5.38 6.61
N ALA A 474 -22.90 5.86 7.24
CA ALA A 474 -22.99 7.01 8.15
C ALA A 474 -23.63 8.23 7.47
N GLY A 475 -23.22 8.55 6.22
CA GLY A 475 -23.84 9.63 5.44
C GLY A 475 -25.31 9.40 5.08
N ILE A 476 -25.71 8.16 4.77
CA ILE A 476 -27.13 7.81 4.56
C ILE A 476 -27.93 8.04 5.86
N GLY A 477 -27.38 7.66 7.02
CA GLY A 477 -27.97 7.89 8.34
C GLY A 477 -28.18 9.37 8.62
N LEU A 478 -27.14 10.19 8.42
CA LEU A 478 -27.21 11.64 8.54
C LEU A 478 -28.27 12.25 7.63
N THR A 479 -28.39 11.76 6.39
CA THR A 479 -29.39 12.24 5.43
C THR A 479 -30.82 11.95 5.91
N ALA A 480 -31.06 10.78 6.49
CA ALA A 480 -32.36 10.43 7.05
C ALA A 480 -32.74 11.30 8.26
N MET A 481 -31.76 11.63 9.11
CA MET A 481 -31.97 12.56 10.23
C MET A 481 -32.22 13.99 9.73
N ALA A 482 -31.45 14.44 8.75
CA ALA A 482 -31.62 15.74 8.10
C ALA A 482 -33.00 15.88 7.45
N LYS A 483 -33.50 14.83 6.77
CA LYS A 483 -34.89 14.79 6.27
C LYS A 483 -35.90 15.06 7.38
N LYS A 484 -35.79 14.37 8.51
CA LYS A 484 -36.71 14.52 9.63
C LYS A 484 -36.72 15.97 10.13
N LEU A 485 -35.55 16.59 10.26
CA LEU A 485 -35.41 17.99 10.66
C LEU A 485 -36.03 18.96 9.65
N VAL A 486 -35.89 18.71 8.35
CA VAL A 486 -36.59 19.49 7.31
C VAL A 486 -38.11 19.38 7.45
N GLN A 487 -38.63 18.21 7.80
CA GLN A 487 -40.07 17.98 7.93
C GLN A 487 -40.66 18.56 9.23
N THR A 488 -39.93 18.47 10.35
CA THR A 488 -40.46 18.83 11.68
C THR A 488 -39.98 20.20 12.19
N GLY A 489 -38.92 20.77 11.62
CA GLY A 489 -38.20 21.92 12.18
C GLY A 489 -38.76 23.31 11.83
N GLY A 490 -39.93 23.41 11.21
CA GLY A 490 -40.54 24.69 10.84
C GLY A 490 -39.60 25.57 10.01
N ARG A 491 -39.51 26.87 10.34
CA ARG A 491 -38.65 27.84 9.63
C ARG A 491 -37.14 27.57 9.81
N GLY A 492 -36.72 26.87 10.86
CA GLY A 492 -35.31 26.58 11.17
C GLY A 492 -34.83 25.20 10.69
N GLY A 493 -35.74 24.34 10.21
CA GLY A 493 -35.45 22.93 9.91
C GLY A 493 -34.36 22.72 8.85
N THR A 494 -34.26 23.61 7.86
CA THR A 494 -33.21 23.55 6.82
C THR A 494 -31.82 23.89 7.37
N GLY A 495 -31.71 24.84 8.29
CA GLY A 495 -30.46 25.18 8.97
C GLY A 495 -29.97 24.02 9.84
N LEU A 496 -30.87 23.43 10.64
CA LEU A 496 -30.56 22.25 11.46
C LEU A 496 -30.19 21.04 10.61
N ALA A 497 -30.87 20.81 9.48
CA ALA A 497 -30.52 19.75 8.54
C ALA A 497 -29.13 19.95 7.91
N THR A 498 -28.77 21.20 7.63
CA THR A 498 -27.42 21.53 7.12
C THR A 498 -26.36 21.26 8.17
N ALA A 499 -26.58 21.68 9.42
CA ALA A 499 -25.69 21.39 10.54
C ALA A 499 -25.56 19.87 10.79
N MET A 500 -26.67 19.12 10.68
CA MET A 500 -26.66 17.66 10.77
C MET A 500 -25.79 17.03 9.68
N LEU A 501 -25.94 17.47 8.43
CA LEU A 501 -25.13 16.98 7.32
C LEU A 501 -23.63 17.32 7.47
N ALA A 502 -23.30 18.46 8.08
CA ALA A 502 -21.91 18.85 8.32
C ALA A 502 -21.15 17.88 9.25
N ILE A 503 -21.83 17.08 10.08
CA ILE A 503 -21.22 16.03 10.91
C ILE A 503 -20.45 15.02 10.04
N GLY A 504 -20.92 14.74 8.82
CA GLY A 504 -20.20 13.81 7.93
C GLY A 504 -18.90 14.37 7.36
N LEU A 505 -18.57 15.64 7.63
CA LEU A 505 -17.27 16.26 7.32
C LEU A 505 -16.27 16.14 8.48
N ILE A 506 -16.65 15.53 9.61
CA ILE A 506 -15.72 15.28 10.72
C ILE A 506 -14.46 14.54 10.26
N PRO A 507 -14.52 13.43 9.48
CA PRO A 507 -13.32 12.72 9.04
C PRO A 507 -12.37 13.61 8.23
N LEU A 508 -12.91 14.49 7.38
CA LEU A 508 -12.12 15.47 6.62
C LEU A 508 -11.34 16.42 7.55
N ALA A 509 -11.97 16.94 8.60
CA ALA A 509 -11.32 17.88 9.52
C ALA A 509 -10.39 17.16 10.52
N ALA A 510 -10.89 16.11 11.15
CA ALA A 510 -10.26 15.43 12.28
C ALA A 510 -9.12 14.48 11.86
N ASN A 511 -9.08 14.02 10.60
CA ASN A 511 -7.95 13.23 10.09
C ASN A 511 -6.90 14.08 9.35
N TRP A 512 -7.11 15.40 9.18
CA TRP A 512 -6.26 16.23 8.32
C TRP A 512 -4.77 16.17 8.71
N SER A 513 -4.46 16.33 10.00
CA SER A 513 -3.09 16.27 10.53
C SER A 513 -2.47 14.88 10.44
N ALA A 514 -3.25 13.81 10.56
CA ALA A 514 -2.76 12.44 10.48
C ALA A 514 -2.58 11.94 9.03
N ALA A 515 -3.41 12.43 8.09
CA ALA A 515 -3.40 12.02 6.70
C ALA A 515 -2.51 12.91 5.80
N THR A 516 -2.12 14.10 6.27
CA THR A 516 -1.27 15.00 5.49
C THR A 516 0.13 14.42 5.31
N ARG A 517 0.62 14.45 4.08
CA ARG A 517 2.00 14.11 3.70
C ARG A 517 2.86 15.35 3.46
N LYS A 518 2.45 16.49 4.04
CA LYS A 518 3.16 17.79 3.98
C LYS A 518 3.79 18.19 5.32
N GLY A 519 4.00 17.23 6.21
CA GLY A 519 4.68 17.43 7.49
C GLY A 519 6.18 17.70 7.34
N PRO A 520 6.91 17.80 8.46
CA PRO A 520 8.36 18.02 8.44
C PRO A 520 9.15 16.86 7.81
N ASP A 521 8.54 15.68 7.74
CA ASP A 521 9.07 14.46 7.10
C ASP A 521 8.64 14.29 5.63
N ALA A 522 7.94 15.26 5.03
CA ALA A 522 7.37 15.15 3.68
C ALA A 522 8.38 14.81 2.56
N ARG A 523 9.68 15.02 2.81
CA ARG A 523 10.78 14.68 1.89
C ARG A 523 11.79 13.70 2.49
N LEU A 524 11.50 13.13 3.66
CA LEU A 524 12.47 12.35 4.44
C LEU A 524 12.95 11.11 3.68
N ALA A 525 12.06 10.39 2.99
CA ALA A 525 12.45 9.24 2.16
C ALA A 525 13.40 9.64 1.02
N ALA A 526 13.12 10.76 0.33
CA ALA A 526 13.96 11.27 -0.75
C ALA A 526 15.35 11.72 -0.24
N ASP A 527 15.37 12.44 0.87
CA ASP A 527 16.61 12.96 1.47
C ASP A 527 17.44 11.82 2.09
N PHE A 528 16.81 10.86 2.75
CA PHE A 528 17.49 9.66 3.26
C PHE A 528 18.15 8.86 2.13
N ALA A 529 17.47 8.64 1.01
CA ALA A 529 18.05 7.97 -0.16
C ALA A 529 19.25 8.74 -0.73
N TYR A 530 19.13 10.08 -0.82
CA TYR A 530 20.22 10.94 -1.26
C TYR A 530 21.43 10.86 -0.30
N ASP A 531 21.21 10.91 1.01
CA ASP A 531 22.26 10.87 2.03
C ASP A 531 22.97 9.52 2.06
N LEU A 532 22.19 8.44 2.00
CA LEU A 532 22.72 7.09 2.02
C LEU A 532 23.54 6.77 0.76
N LEU A 533 23.06 7.12 -0.44
CA LEU A 533 23.86 6.99 -1.68
C LEU A 533 25.16 7.81 -1.61
N ASN A 534 25.11 9.00 -1.02
CA ASN A 534 26.26 9.87 -0.91
C ASN A 534 27.22 9.51 0.23
N SER A 535 26.85 8.58 1.11
CA SER A 535 27.78 7.92 2.04
C SER A 535 28.72 6.94 1.34
N VAL A 536 28.40 6.55 0.10
CA VAL A 536 29.13 5.53 -0.65
C VAL A 536 30.08 6.20 -1.65
N PRO A 537 31.37 5.84 -1.69
CA PRO A 537 32.29 6.38 -2.69
C PRO A 537 31.92 5.95 -4.13
N PRO A 538 32.45 6.61 -5.17
CA PRO A 538 32.13 6.27 -6.56
C PRO A 538 32.36 4.79 -6.91
N TYR A 539 31.45 4.22 -7.70
CA TYR A 539 31.41 2.79 -8.09
C TYR A 539 31.27 1.79 -6.93
N GLY A 540 30.94 2.27 -5.72
CA GLY A 540 30.78 1.42 -4.54
C GLY A 540 29.60 0.45 -4.62
N ILE A 541 29.63 -0.53 -3.74
CA ILE A 541 28.58 -1.51 -3.50
C ILE A 541 27.93 -1.16 -2.17
N LEU A 542 26.62 -0.94 -2.18
CA LEU A 542 25.82 -0.63 -1.00
C LEU A 542 24.93 -1.82 -0.66
N PHE A 543 25.23 -2.51 0.42
CA PHE A 543 24.30 -3.46 1.02
C PHE A 543 23.22 -2.70 1.80
N ALA A 544 21.97 -2.86 1.37
CA ALA A 544 20.75 -2.35 1.99
C ALA A 544 19.87 -3.55 2.40
N TYR A 545 18.83 -3.37 3.21
CA TYR A 545 18.09 -4.53 3.73
C TYR A 545 16.70 -4.70 3.14
N GLY A 546 15.84 -3.67 3.16
CA GLY A 546 14.41 -3.85 2.91
C GLY A 546 13.72 -2.61 2.33
N ASP A 547 12.40 -2.58 2.40
CA ASP A 547 11.57 -1.64 1.64
C ASP A 547 11.93 -0.17 1.92
N ASN A 548 12.10 0.18 3.21
CA ASN A 548 12.30 1.57 3.65
C ASN A 548 13.71 2.14 3.36
N ASP A 549 14.68 1.31 2.97
CA ASP A 549 15.96 1.79 2.44
C ASP A 549 16.04 1.58 0.91
N THR A 550 15.76 0.38 0.43
CA THR A 550 15.98 -0.03 -0.96
C THR A 550 15.06 0.70 -1.94
N PHE A 551 13.78 0.85 -1.62
CA PHE A 551 12.82 1.44 -2.56
C PHE A 551 13.03 2.95 -2.77
N PRO A 552 13.28 3.76 -1.74
CA PRO A 552 13.75 5.14 -1.93
C PRO A 552 15.07 5.23 -2.72
N LEU A 553 16.02 4.30 -2.50
CA LEU A 553 17.27 4.26 -3.27
C LEU A 553 17.02 4.01 -4.76
N TRP A 554 16.17 3.05 -5.11
CA TRP A 554 15.77 2.80 -6.50
C TRP A 554 15.06 3.98 -7.13
N TRP A 555 14.17 4.66 -6.40
CA TRP A 555 13.59 5.92 -6.86
C TRP A 555 14.68 6.97 -7.14
N ALA A 556 15.63 7.15 -6.23
CA ALA A 556 16.70 8.14 -6.39
C ALA A 556 17.57 7.82 -7.63
N GLN A 557 17.84 6.54 -7.89
CA GLN A 557 18.64 6.11 -9.04
C GLN A 557 17.87 6.17 -10.36
N GLU A 558 16.65 5.65 -10.43
CA GLU A 558 15.92 5.46 -11.69
C GLU A 558 15.08 6.68 -12.10
N VAL A 559 14.63 7.45 -11.10
CA VAL A 559 13.79 8.63 -11.32
C VAL A 559 14.61 9.90 -11.29
N GLN A 560 15.40 10.06 -10.23
CA GLN A 560 16.24 11.23 -10.08
C GLN A 560 17.58 11.08 -10.80
N GLY A 561 18.04 9.88 -11.17
CA GLY A 561 19.35 9.70 -11.81
C GLY A 561 20.53 9.97 -10.88
N LEU A 562 20.33 9.88 -9.56
CA LEU A 562 21.36 10.12 -8.55
C LEU A 562 22.21 8.87 -8.37
N ARG A 563 23.55 9.04 -8.38
CA ARG A 563 24.51 7.99 -8.00
C ARG A 563 24.20 6.61 -8.61
N GLN A 564 23.84 6.59 -9.89
CA GLN A 564 23.54 5.37 -10.64
C GLN A 564 24.76 4.41 -10.71
N ASP A 565 25.97 4.93 -10.49
CA ASP A 565 27.22 4.18 -10.37
C ASP A 565 27.30 3.27 -9.14
N VAL A 566 26.54 3.57 -8.09
CA VAL A 566 26.50 2.75 -6.88
C VAL A 566 25.61 1.53 -7.14
N THR A 567 26.13 0.33 -6.90
CA THR A 567 25.33 -0.90 -6.98
C THR A 567 24.64 -1.13 -5.64
N VAL A 568 23.31 -1.04 -5.61
CA VAL A 568 22.50 -1.34 -4.43
C VAL A 568 22.18 -2.83 -4.40
N VAL A 569 22.50 -3.49 -3.30
CA VAL A 569 22.26 -4.91 -3.03
C VAL A 569 21.26 -5.02 -1.89
N CYS A 570 20.02 -5.40 -2.20
CA CYS A 570 18.98 -5.64 -1.20
C CYS A 570 19.14 -7.03 -0.60
N LEU A 571 19.49 -7.09 0.69
CA LEU A 571 19.75 -8.35 1.39
C LEU A 571 18.50 -9.22 1.58
N ALA A 572 17.31 -8.63 1.67
CA ALA A 572 16.06 -9.38 1.68
C ALA A 572 15.82 -10.09 0.34
N LEU A 573 16.05 -9.41 -0.78
CA LEU A 573 15.90 -9.99 -2.12
C LEU A 573 17.05 -10.96 -2.46
N ALA A 574 18.23 -10.81 -1.86
CA ALA A 574 19.35 -11.74 -1.98
C ALA A 574 19.05 -13.16 -1.46
N ASN A 575 17.91 -13.35 -0.78
CA ASN A 575 17.34 -14.66 -0.48
C ASN A 575 16.50 -15.24 -1.63
N THR A 576 16.72 -14.79 -2.87
CA THR A 576 16.07 -15.32 -4.06
C THR A 576 17.08 -15.53 -5.19
N ASP A 577 16.94 -16.62 -5.93
CA ASP A 577 17.85 -17.01 -7.01
C ASP A 577 17.82 -16.01 -8.18
N TRP A 578 16.63 -15.55 -8.56
CA TRP A 578 16.44 -14.57 -9.62
C TRP A 578 17.21 -13.27 -9.35
N TYR A 579 17.25 -12.82 -8.09
CA TYR A 579 17.95 -11.58 -7.73
C TYR A 579 19.47 -11.78 -7.77
N MET A 580 19.97 -12.95 -7.36
CA MET A 580 21.39 -13.29 -7.55
C MET A 580 21.78 -13.28 -9.04
N ARG A 581 20.93 -13.82 -9.94
CA ARG A 581 21.17 -13.75 -11.39
C ARG A 581 21.12 -12.31 -11.89
N GLN A 582 20.14 -11.53 -11.45
CA GLN A 582 20.03 -10.12 -11.84
C GLN A 582 21.27 -9.32 -11.41
N LEU A 583 21.80 -9.53 -10.20
CA LEU A 583 23.00 -8.86 -9.71
C LEU A 583 24.27 -9.26 -10.48
N ARG A 584 24.37 -10.52 -10.92
CA ARG A 584 25.45 -11.00 -11.81
C ARG A 584 25.42 -10.27 -13.15
N ASP A 585 24.22 -10.15 -13.73
CA ASP A 585 24.02 -9.75 -15.12
C ASP A 585 23.76 -8.24 -15.29
N MET A 586 23.55 -7.49 -14.19
CA MET A 586 23.28 -6.06 -14.23
C MET A 586 24.48 -5.25 -14.76
N PRO A 587 24.24 -4.27 -15.66
CA PRO A 587 25.31 -3.50 -16.26
C PRO A 587 25.87 -2.45 -15.28
N ILE A 588 27.17 -2.18 -15.43
CA ILE A 588 27.86 -1.14 -14.67
C ILE A 588 27.51 0.23 -15.27
N ARG A 589 26.93 1.11 -14.46
CA ARG A 589 26.59 2.48 -14.87
C ARG A 589 27.73 3.44 -14.55
N ARG A 590 27.88 4.49 -15.36
CA ARG A 590 29.01 5.44 -15.24
C ARG A 590 28.79 6.39 -14.05
N PHE A 591 29.88 6.72 -13.36
CA PHE A 591 29.89 7.83 -12.42
C PHE A 591 29.80 9.15 -13.16
N ASP A 592 28.90 10.02 -12.70
CA ASP A 592 28.74 11.38 -13.21
C ASP A 592 29.22 12.40 -12.15
N PRO A 593 30.46 12.93 -12.29
CA PRO A 593 31.01 13.90 -11.35
C PRO A 593 30.18 15.19 -11.27
N ALA A 594 29.49 15.59 -12.34
CA ALA A 594 28.74 16.86 -12.37
C ALA A 594 27.52 16.84 -11.45
N ARG A 595 27.00 15.64 -11.17
CA ARG A 595 25.82 15.41 -10.33
C ARG A 595 26.16 14.95 -8.91
N ALA A 596 27.44 14.70 -8.64
CA ALA A 596 27.91 14.24 -7.35
C ALA A 596 28.16 15.42 -6.37
N PRO A 597 27.98 15.22 -5.05
CA PRO A 597 28.32 16.23 -4.05
C PRO A 597 29.83 16.53 -4.03
N ALA A 598 30.19 17.66 -3.40
CA ALA A 598 31.57 18.17 -3.40
C ALA A 598 32.60 17.15 -2.91
N ILE A 599 32.23 16.32 -1.93
CA ILE A 599 33.08 15.25 -1.37
C ILE A 599 33.56 14.25 -2.43
N TRP A 600 32.77 14.00 -3.48
CA TRP A 600 33.11 13.06 -4.56
C TRP A 600 33.60 13.76 -5.83
N ARG A 601 33.43 15.07 -5.97
CA ARG A 601 33.94 15.86 -7.11
C ARG A 601 35.45 16.03 -7.09
N THR A 602 36.03 16.21 -5.90
CA THR A 602 37.47 16.43 -5.72
C THR A 602 38.23 15.14 -5.37
N ALA A 603 37.51 14.04 -5.13
CA ALA A 603 38.13 12.74 -4.92
C ALA A 603 38.71 12.23 -6.25
N ALA A 604 39.85 11.55 -6.22
CA ALA A 604 40.32 10.81 -7.38
C ALA A 604 39.26 9.77 -7.74
N VAL A 605 38.58 9.97 -8.88
CA VAL A 605 37.53 9.06 -9.34
C VAL A 605 38.20 7.73 -9.67
N PRO A 606 37.84 6.62 -8.99
CA PRO A 606 38.40 5.33 -9.31
C PRO A 606 38.04 4.93 -10.75
N ALA A 607 38.91 4.13 -11.38
CA ALA A 607 38.61 3.57 -12.69
C ALA A 607 37.30 2.77 -12.64
N ALA A 608 36.50 2.86 -13.70
CA ALA A 608 35.26 2.11 -13.80
C ALA A 608 35.56 0.60 -13.67
N PRO A 609 34.78 -0.15 -12.86
CA PRO A 609 34.96 -1.59 -12.78
C PRO A 609 34.76 -2.24 -14.15
N THR A 610 35.56 -3.25 -14.45
CA THR A 610 35.54 -3.96 -15.75
C THR A 610 34.74 -5.26 -15.72
N ALA A 611 34.36 -5.73 -14.53
CA ALA A 611 33.61 -6.95 -14.31
C ALA A 611 32.35 -6.66 -13.48
N GLY A 612 31.31 -7.48 -13.70
CA GLY A 612 30.04 -7.42 -12.96
C GLY A 612 30.22 -7.68 -11.45
N LEU A 613 29.11 -7.64 -10.71
CA LEU A 613 29.16 -7.71 -9.25
C LEU A 613 29.71 -9.04 -8.73
N HIS A 614 29.29 -10.15 -9.34
CA HIS A 614 29.85 -11.46 -9.05
C HIS A 614 29.81 -12.36 -10.30
N THR A 615 30.42 -13.55 -10.23
CA THR A 615 30.50 -14.51 -11.35
C THR A 615 29.89 -15.86 -11.02
N MET A 616 28.92 -15.93 -10.10
CA MET A 616 28.36 -17.22 -9.69
C MET A 616 27.67 -17.91 -10.86
N THR A 617 27.95 -19.20 -11.08
CA THR A 617 27.26 -19.98 -12.10
C THR A 617 25.83 -20.29 -11.68
N ASP A 618 25.02 -20.81 -12.61
CA ASP A 618 23.64 -21.15 -12.28
C ASP A 618 23.55 -22.29 -11.26
N GLU A 619 24.51 -23.22 -11.31
CA GLU A 619 24.69 -24.31 -10.35
C GLU A 619 25.13 -23.80 -8.98
N GLU A 620 26.07 -22.85 -8.91
CA GLU A 620 26.49 -22.25 -7.63
C GLU A 620 25.35 -21.48 -6.97
N ILE A 621 24.52 -20.78 -7.75
CA ILE A 621 23.32 -20.11 -7.25
C ILE A 621 22.32 -21.15 -6.73
N ALA A 622 22.03 -22.22 -7.49
CA ALA A 622 21.12 -23.26 -7.04
C ALA A 622 21.60 -23.94 -5.75
N ALA A 623 22.91 -24.21 -5.64
CA ALA A 623 23.53 -24.79 -4.45
C ALA A 623 23.42 -23.89 -3.21
N ALA A 624 23.35 -22.57 -3.38
CA ALA A 624 23.16 -21.63 -2.27
C ALA A 624 21.78 -21.76 -1.59
N PHE A 625 20.82 -22.41 -2.24
CA PHE A 625 19.48 -22.69 -1.71
C PHE A 625 19.26 -24.15 -1.33
N ASP A 626 20.23 -25.04 -1.57
CA ASP A 626 20.11 -26.46 -1.26
C ASP A 626 20.41 -26.71 0.23
N PRO A 627 19.42 -27.18 1.03
CA PRO A 627 19.63 -27.44 2.45
C PRO A 627 20.74 -28.47 2.71
N SER A 628 20.95 -29.43 1.81
CA SER A 628 22.01 -30.43 1.96
C SER A 628 23.39 -29.82 1.83
N VAL A 629 23.58 -28.86 0.91
CA VAL A 629 24.82 -28.12 0.72
C VAL A 629 25.06 -27.18 1.91
N ILE A 630 24.04 -26.44 2.34
CA ILE A 630 24.12 -25.53 3.49
C ILE A 630 24.50 -26.32 4.76
N VAL A 631 23.87 -27.47 5.00
CA VAL A 631 24.17 -28.33 6.16
C VAL A 631 25.58 -28.92 6.05
N ALA A 632 25.99 -29.37 4.86
CA ALA A 632 27.34 -29.90 4.64
C ALA A 632 28.42 -28.85 4.89
N LEU A 633 28.18 -27.59 4.53
CA LEU A 633 29.06 -26.46 4.83
C LEU A 633 29.09 -26.14 6.33
N GLY A 634 27.92 -26.08 6.98
CA GLY A 634 27.83 -25.60 8.36
C GLY A 634 28.27 -26.60 9.42
N ARG A 635 28.08 -27.91 9.19
CA ARG A 635 28.42 -28.96 10.18
C ARG A 635 29.88 -28.93 10.67
N PRO A 636 30.90 -28.97 9.79
CA PRO A 636 32.29 -28.89 10.22
C PRO A 636 32.76 -27.46 10.53
N GLY A 637 31.93 -26.44 10.28
CA GLY A 637 32.36 -25.06 10.17
C GLY A 637 33.08 -24.83 8.83
N PHE A 638 33.27 -23.58 8.45
CA PHE A 638 33.89 -23.23 7.17
C PHE A 638 34.72 -21.96 7.28
N THR A 639 35.72 -21.82 6.41
CA THR A 639 36.55 -20.60 6.34
C THR A 639 36.42 -19.99 4.96
N VAL A 640 36.10 -18.70 4.91
CA VAL A 640 36.03 -17.92 3.68
C VAL A 640 37.29 -17.06 3.57
N ASN A 641 38.01 -17.24 2.47
CA ASN A 641 39.16 -16.41 2.14
C ASN A 641 38.71 -15.27 1.22
N PHE A 642 38.81 -14.03 1.72
CA PHE A 642 38.45 -12.83 0.97
C PHE A 642 39.64 -12.22 0.22
N GLY A 643 40.84 -12.80 0.30
CA GLY A 643 42.06 -12.25 -0.26
C GLY A 643 42.97 -11.71 0.85
N PRO A 644 42.85 -10.43 1.26
CA PRO A 644 43.72 -9.86 2.29
C PRO A 644 43.44 -10.40 3.70
N PHE A 645 42.33 -11.11 3.90
CA PHE A 645 41.99 -11.73 5.17
C PHE A 645 41.09 -12.97 4.98
N SER A 646 41.07 -13.81 6.02
CA SER A 646 40.20 -14.98 6.13
C SER A 646 39.27 -14.83 7.34
N GLN A 647 38.03 -15.30 7.20
CA GLN A 647 37.04 -15.39 8.27
C GLN A 647 36.63 -16.84 8.46
N SER A 648 36.79 -17.35 9.68
CA SER A 648 36.36 -18.69 10.05
C SER A 648 35.02 -18.64 10.79
N PHE A 649 34.10 -19.50 10.37
CA PHE A 649 32.78 -19.68 10.97
C PHE A 649 32.79 -21.02 11.73
N PRO A 650 32.35 -21.02 13.00
CA PRO A 650 32.41 -22.22 13.84
C PRO A 650 31.47 -23.32 13.34
N PRO A 651 31.73 -24.58 13.71
CA PRO A 651 30.80 -25.70 13.52
C PRO A 651 29.39 -25.34 14.00
N GLY A 652 28.39 -25.67 13.18
CA GLY A 652 26.97 -25.35 13.44
C GLY A 652 26.52 -23.99 12.87
N THR A 653 27.37 -23.26 12.15
CA THR A 653 26.97 -22.03 11.44
C THR A 653 26.42 -22.37 10.06
N TYR A 654 25.13 -22.13 9.82
CA TYR A 654 24.49 -22.42 8.54
C TYR A 654 24.20 -21.10 7.81
N PRO A 655 24.97 -20.74 6.76
CA PRO A 655 24.79 -19.46 6.09
C PRO A 655 23.50 -19.44 5.27
N GLU A 656 22.71 -18.38 5.41
CA GLU A 656 21.58 -18.10 4.53
C GLU A 656 22.05 -17.75 3.10
N PRO A 657 21.19 -17.89 2.08
CA PRO A 657 21.55 -17.57 0.70
C PRO A 657 22.10 -16.14 0.52
N ASN A 658 21.51 -15.14 1.20
CA ASN A 658 22.01 -13.76 1.18
C ASN A 658 23.45 -13.62 1.71
N ALA A 659 23.84 -14.43 2.69
CA ALA A 659 25.17 -14.43 3.29
C ALA A 659 26.18 -15.06 2.31
N ILE A 660 25.79 -16.16 1.65
CA ILE A 660 26.61 -16.79 0.60
C ILE A 660 26.89 -15.79 -0.52
N LEU A 661 25.87 -15.09 -1.01
CA LEU A 661 26.04 -14.04 -2.01
C LEU A 661 26.94 -12.91 -1.50
N SER A 662 26.66 -12.38 -0.30
CA SER A 662 27.43 -11.27 0.28
C SER A 662 28.91 -11.63 0.39
N MET A 663 29.22 -12.85 0.86
CA MET A 663 30.59 -13.34 0.95
C MET A 663 31.26 -13.42 -0.43
N ARG A 664 30.54 -13.92 -1.45
CA ARG A 664 31.07 -13.96 -2.83
C ARG A 664 31.34 -12.57 -3.39
N VAL A 665 30.41 -11.64 -3.20
CA VAL A 665 30.53 -10.25 -3.65
C VAL A 665 31.74 -9.59 -2.99
N VAL A 666 31.91 -9.75 -1.68
CA VAL A 666 33.08 -9.22 -0.97
C VAL A 666 34.38 -9.84 -1.52
N GLN A 667 34.42 -11.17 -1.67
CA GLN A 667 35.60 -11.89 -2.17
C GLN A 667 36.06 -11.39 -3.54
N GLN A 668 35.13 -11.07 -4.44
CA GLN A 668 35.47 -10.68 -5.82
C GLN A 668 35.75 -9.19 -5.99
N ASN A 669 35.29 -8.34 -5.06
CA ASN A 669 35.34 -6.88 -5.19
C ASN A 669 36.23 -6.17 -4.17
N ILE A 670 36.67 -6.83 -3.09
CA ILE A 670 37.54 -6.19 -2.10
C ILE A 670 38.84 -5.68 -2.75
N GLY A 671 39.21 -4.43 -2.42
CA GLY A 671 40.33 -3.72 -3.04
C GLY A 671 40.11 -3.24 -4.48
N LYS A 672 39.01 -3.66 -5.14
CA LYS A 672 38.63 -3.22 -6.49
C LYS A 672 37.51 -2.19 -6.47
N ARG A 673 36.53 -2.39 -5.58
CA ARG A 673 35.37 -1.49 -5.39
C ARG A 673 35.20 -1.19 -3.90
N PRO A 674 34.76 0.02 -3.54
CA PRO A 674 34.29 0.31 -2.19
C PRO A 674 33.12 -0.61 -1.82
N ILE A 675 33.11 -1.15 -0.60
CA ILE A 675 32.01 -1.99 -0.09
C ILE A 675 31.48 -1.33 1.17
N VAL A 676 30.18 -1.07 1.21
CA VAL A 676 29.51 -0.32 2.26
C VAL A 676 28.22 -1.03 2.67
N TRP A 677 27.98 -1.15 3.98
CA TRP A 677 26.68 -1.54 4.53
C TRP A 677 25.92 -0.30 5.00
N ALA A 678 24.63 -0.21 4.69
CA ALA A 678 23.80 0.90 5.15
C ALA A 678 23.63 0.87 6.68
N SER A 679 23.43 2.02 7.30
CA SER A 679 23.19 2.13 8.75
C SER A 679 21.94 1.38 9.23
N THR A 680 21.01 1.11 8.31
CA THR A 680 19.78 0.34 8.50
C THR A 680 19.99 -1.17 8.43
N THR A 681 21.16 -1.64 8.00
CA THR A 681 21.49 -3.08 8.00
C THR A 681 21.99 -3.53 9.37
N GLY A 682 21.86 -4.84 9.64
CA GLY A 682 22.47 -5.44 10.83
C GLY A 682 23.99 -5.27 10.86
N ARG A 683 24.59 -5.36 12.06
CA ARG A 683 26.02 -5.11 12.30
C ARG A 683 26.92 -6.36 12.17
N GLU A 684 26.45 -7.40 11.49
CA GLU A 684 27.22 -8.64 11.35
C GLU A 684 28.32 -8.55 10.30
N PHE A 685 28.12 -7.74 9.24
CA PHE A 685 29.12 -7.45 8.19
C PHE A 685 29.78 -8.70 7.58
N ALA A 686 29.04 -9.82 7.45
CA ALA A 686 29.58 -11.12 7.05
C ALA A 686 30.79 -11.60 7.91
N GLY A 687 30.81 -11.25 9.19
CA GLY A 687 31.90 -11.55 10.13
C GLY A 687 33.09 -10.60 10.05
N LEU A 688 33.02 -9.52 9.27
CA LEU A 688 34.16 -8.64 8.97
C LEU A 688 34.25 -7.38 9.83
N GLY A 689 33.55 -7.31 10.97
CA GLY A 689 33.43 -6.08 11.77
C GLY A 689 34.77 -5.41 12.13
N ARG A 690 35.85 -6.17 12.35
CA ARG A 690 37.21 -5.63 12.64
C ARG A 690 37.86 -4.86 11.49
N PHE A 691 37.28 -4.94 10.28
CA PHE A 691 37.74 -4.29 9.06
C PHE A 691 36.82 -3.15 8.63
N VAL A 692 35.82 -2.80 9.43
CA VAL A 692 34.78 -1.84 9.05
C VAL A 692 35.05 -0.50 9.73
N VAL A 693 34.78 0.59 9.01
CA VAL A 693 34.82 1.96 9.52
C VAL A 693 33.49 2.63 9.18
N GLN A 694 32.87 3.31 10.14
CA GLN A 694 31.68 4.10 9.88
C GLN A 694 32.05 5.44 9.21
N ARG A 695 31.34 5.75 8.12
CA ARG A 695 31.39 7.02 7.38
C ARG A 695 29.96 7.52 7.18
N GLY A 696 29.52 8.45 8.00
CA GLY A 696 28.15 8.93 7.94
C GLY A 696 27.14 7.80 8.17
N LEU A 697 26.28 7.53 7.17
CA LEU A 697 25.24 6.48 7.22
C LEU A 697 25.74 5.15 6.64
N GLY A 698 27.01 5.07 6.23
CA GLY A 698 27.61 3.87 5.67
C GLY A 698 28.65 3.25 6.60
N PHE A 699 28.71 1.93 6.62
CA PHE A 699 29.76 1.14 7.26
C PHE A 699 30.68 0.57 6.17
N ALA A 700 31.83 1.20 5.95
CA ALA A 700 32.73 0.91 4.85
C ALA A 700 33.81 -0.11 5.21
N LEU A 701 33.94 -1.15 4.39
CA LEU A 701 34.98 -2.17 4.51
C LEU A 701 36.35 -1.61 4.11
N GLN A 702 37.36 -1.91 4.91
CA GLN A 702 38.77 -1.62 4.66
C GLN A 702 39.50 -2.88 4.20
N THR A 703 40.62 -2.71 3.51
CA THR A 703 41.47 -3.82 3.02
C THR A 703 42.44 -4.35 4.08
N ALA A 704 42.52 -3.71 5.24
CA ALA A 704 43.36 -4.10 6.37
C ALA A 704 42.61 -3.89 7.69
N ALA A 705 43.05 -4.55 8.76
CA ALA A 705 42.46 -4.39 10.09
C ALA A 705 42.52 -2.92 10.51
N VAL A 706 41.42 -2.42 11.08
CA VAL A 706 41.31 -1.03 11.48
C VAL A 706 41.97 -0.86 12.85
N ASP A 707 43.04 -0.07 12.91
CA ASP A 707 43.54 0.45 14.16
C ASP A 707 42.60 1.56 14.64
N SER A 708 41.78 1.25 15.65
CA SER A 708 40.80 2.18 16.19
C SER A 708 41.44 3.40 16.89
N MET A 709 42.74 3.36 17.14
CA MET A 709 43.52 4.48 17.71
C MET A 709 44.21 5.32 16.62
N ALA A 710 44.04 4.98 15.35
CA ALA A 710 44.63 5.74 14.25
C ALA A 710 44.10 7.19 14.20
N ALA A 711 44.97 8.13 13.86
CA ALA A 711 44.63 9.54 13.79
C ALA A 711 43.46 9.81 12.85
N GLY A 712 42.43 10.50 13.35
CA GLY A 712 41.21 10.81 12.60
C GLY A 712 40.09 9.76 12.71
N LEU A 713 40.35 8.62 13.37
CA LEU A 713 39.34 7.66 13.76
C LEU A 713 38.93 7.85 15.23
N HIS A 714 37.67 7.59 15.51
CA HIS A 714 37.12 7.59 16.87
C HIS A 714 36.61 6.21 17.21
N ALA A 715 37.21 5.58 18.22
CA ALA A 715 36.85 4.24 18.68
C ALA A 715 35.52 4.21 19.48
N GLY A 716 34.95 5.37 19.83
CA GLY A 716 33.90 5.51 20.83
C GLY A 716 32.51 5.89 20.31
N GLY A 717 31.57 4.95 20.37
CA GLY A 717 30.15 5.32 20.38
C GLY A 717 29.25 4.12 20.12
N TYR A 718 28.55 3.66 21.15
CA TYR A 718 27.52 2.61 21.09
C TYR A 718 27.98 1.23 20.59
N GLY A 719 29.23 0.83 20.85
CA GLY A 719 29.70 -0.55 20.63
C GLY A 719 29.76 -1.01 19.16
N GLY A 720 29.96 -0.07 18.22
CA GLY A 720 30.07 -0.34 16.78
C GLY A 720 31.50 -0.19 16.23
N PRO A 721 31.67 -0.26 14.89
CA PRO A 721 32.95 0.01 14.22
C PRO A 721 33.45 1.45 14.46
N PRO A 722 34.77 1.72 14.42
CA PRO A 722 35.33 3.05 14.58
C PRO A 722 34.76 4.05 13.56
N LEU A 723 34.59 5.31 13.97
CA LEU A 723 34.07 6.40 13.13
C LEU A 723 35.22 7.14 12.43
N ASP A 724 35.11 7.33 11.12
CA ASP A 724 35.92 8.31 10.37
C ASP A 724 35.35 9.71 10.61
N VAL A 725 35.96 10.44 11.55
CA VAL A 725 35.44 11.73 12.06
C VAL A 725 35.36 12.76 10.93
N ARG A 726 36.45 12.93 10.17
CA ARG A 726 36.54 13.94 9.12
C ARG A 726 35.56 13.70 7.99
N THR A 727 35.47 12.45 7.51
CA THR A 727 34.53 12.11 6.43
C THR A 727 33.09 12.26 6.91
N THR A 728 32.80 11.79 8.12
CA THR A 728 31.46 11.89 8.71
C THR A 728 31.05 13.34 8.91
N GLU A 729 31.95 14.21 9.40
CA GLU A 729 31.66 15.63 9.58
C GLU A 729 31.31 16.31 8.25
N ARG A 730 32.09 16.05 7.18
CA ARG A 730 31.79 16.58 5.84
C ARG A 730 30.48 16.05 5.27
N LEU A 731 30.20 14.76 5.44
CA LEU A 731 28.94 14.18 4.98
C LEU A 731 27.75 14.83 5.72
N ALA A 732 27.77 14.82 7.05
CA ALA A 732 26.68 15.28 7.87
C ALA A 732 26.45 16.81 7.81
N TRP A 733 27.51 17.62 7.76
CA TRP A 733 27.38 19.08 7.78
C TRP A 733 27.37 19.74 6.40
N GLU A 734 28.05 19.15 5.39
CA GLU A 734 28.19 19.78 4.06
C GLU A 734 27.35 19.11 2.98
N THR A 735 26.94 17.84 3.16
CA THR A 735 26.32 17.04 2.09
C THR A 735 24.87 16.68 2.39
N TYR A 736 24.58 16.21 3.60
CA TYR A 736 23.30 15.60 3.94
C TYR A 736 22.12 16.56 3.95
N ARG A 737 20.92 15.98 3.83
CA ARG A 737 19.63 16.67 3.80
C ARG A 737 18.71 16.08 4.85
N TYR A 738 17.90 16.93 5.45
CA TYR A 738 17.15 16.58 6.66
C TYR A 738 15.66 16.91 6.54
N ALA A 739 15.12 16.92 5.32
CA ALA A 739 13.76 17.37 5.02
C ALA A 739 13.45 18.70 5.74
N GLY A 740 12.33 18.76 6.47
CA GLY A 740 11.96 19.87 7.34
C GLY A 740 12.31 19.65 8.82
N LEU A 741 13.04 18.59 9.17
CA LEU A 741 13.27 18.17 10.56
C LEU A 741 14.15 19.14 11.37
N LEU A 742 14.97 19.96 10.71
CA LEU A 742 15.82 20.96 11.41
C LEU A 742 15.09 22.26 11.74
N HIS A 743 13.94 22.50 11.14
CA HIS A 743 13.21 23.76 11.23
C HIS A 743 11.87 23.63 11.96
N ASN A 744 11.35 22.41 12.05
CA ASN A 744 10.08 22.07 12.67
C ASN A 744 10.33 21.03 13.76
N ASP A 745 9.43 20.93 14.75
CA ASP A 745 9.56 19.93 15.81
C ASP A 745 9.42 18.51 15.23
N ALA A 746 10.47 17.70 15.38
CA ALA A 746 10.48 16.28 14.98
C ALA A 746 9.75 15.36 15.99
N GLY A 747 9.11 15.92 17.03
CA GLY A 747 8.46 15.14 18.09
C GLY A 747 7.19 14.38 17.70
N GLU A 748 6.57 14.66 16.54
CA GLU A 748 5.31 14.05 16.08
C GLU A 748 5.44 13.36 14.72
N LEU A 749 6.46 12.52 14.55
CA LEU A 749 6.66 11.74 13.33
C LEU A 749 5.88 10.41 13.35
N GLU A 750 5.46 9.96 12.17
CA GLU A 750 4.99 8.57 11.99
C GLU A 750 6.14 7.59 12.26
N THR A 751 5.81 6.38 12.72
CA THR A 751 6.78 5.40 13.23
C THR A 751 7.96 5.15 12.29
N THR A 752 7.71 5.05 10.98
CA THR A 752 8.76 4.82 9.98
C THR A 752 9.65 6.04 9.85
N SER A 753 9.05 7.23 9.73
CA SER A 753 9.77 8.50 9.69
C SER A 753 10.60 8.73 10.96
N ASP A 754 10.07 8.40 12.15
CA ASP A 754 10.79 8.49 13.43
C ASP A 754 12.03 7.57 13.44
N GLN A 755 11.89 6.31 13.01
CA GLN A 755 13.02 5.38 12.94
C GLN A 755 14.13 5.86 11.98
N ILE A 756 13.76 6.44 10.83
CA ILE A 756 14.73 6.99 9.87
C ILE A 756 15.36 8.28 10.41
N ALA A 757 14.59 9.17 11.03
CA ALA A 757 15.10 10.39 11.65
C ALA A 757 16.12 10.08 12.76
N ARG A 758 15.86 9.05 13.58
CA ARG A 758 16.83 8.52 14.55
C ARG A 758 18.11 8.03 13.88
N SER A 759 18.01 7.34 12.74
CA SER A 759 19.17 6.90 11.98
C SER A 759 20.02 8.08 11.47
N LEU A 760 19.37 9.18 11.06
CA LEU A 760 20.05 10.44 10.67
C LEU A 760 20.70 11.18 11.86
N ALA A 761 20.23 10.96 13.08
CA ALA A 761 20.81 11.53 14.29
C ALA A 761 22.11 10.83 14.72
N VAL A 762 22.26 9.52 14.42
CA VAL A 762 23.41 8.70 14.85
C VAL A 762 24.78 9.30 14.47
N PRO A 763 25.02 9.76 13.21
CA PRO A 763 26.29 10.38 12.85
C PRO A 763 26.67 11.56 13.75
N PHE A 764 25.70 12.39 14.15
CA PHE A 764 25.97 13.53 15.03
C PHE A 764 26.23 13.09 16.47
N ALA A 765 25.51 12.09 16.99
CA ALA A 765 25.81 11.53 18.30
C ALA A 765 27.25 10.96 18.38
N GLN A 766 27.70 10.30 17.31
CA GLN A 766 29.06 9.79 17.17
C GLN A 766 30.10 10.92 17.09
N LEU A 767 29.85 11.96 16.29
CA LEU A 767 30.72 13.14 16.21
C LEU A 767 30.79 13.90 17.54
N ALA A 768 29.71 13.94 18.32
CA ALA A 768 29.72 14.52 19.66
C ALA A 768 30.64 13.74 20.60
N SER A 769 30.57 12.41 20.59
CA SER A 769 31.47 11.57 21.39
C SER A 769 32.94 11.75 20.97
N ALA A 770 33.20 11.89 19.67
CA ALA A 770 34.55 12.17 19.16
C ALA A 770 35.08 13.52 19.66
N ALA A 771 34.23 14.55 19.63
CA ALA A 771 34.58 15.88 20.13
C ALA A 771 34.80 15.89 21.64
N GLU A 772 34.02 15.14 22.41
CA GLU A 772 34.23 14.95 23.85
C GLU A 772 35.62 14.35 24.15
N GLN A 773 36.01 13.28 23.45
CA GLN A 773 37.34 12.69 23.60
C GLN A 773 38.46 13.66 23.22
N ALA A 774 38.23 14.53 22.24
CA ALA A 774 39.16 15.59 21.84
C ALA A 774 39.13 16.81 22.77
N ALA A 775 38.31 16.81 23.83
CA ALA A 775 38.05 17.94 24.71
C ALA A 775 37.58 19.23 23.98
N ASP A 776 36.92 19.07 22.82
CA ASP A 776 36.27 20.15 22.08
C ASP A 776 34.78 20.25 22.48
N THR A 777 34.53 20.97 23.57
CA THR A 777 33.18 21.17 24.08
C THR A 777 32.26 21.88 23.07
N ALA A 778 32.79 22.81 22.26
CA ALA A 778 31.98 23.57 21.32
C ALA A 778 31.46 22.67 20.19
N ALA A 779 32.33 21.82 19.61
CA ALA A 779 31.92 20.84 18.63
C ALA A 779 31.01 19.76 19.23
N MET A 780 31.27 19.33 20.47
CA MET A 780 30.41 18.37 21.19
C MET A 780 28.98 18.91 21.31
N VAL A 781 28.81 20.11 21.86
CA VAL A 781 27.49 20.75 22.04
C VAL A 781 26.79 20.94 20.69
N ARG A 782 27.49 21.44 19.67
CA ARG A 782 26.96 21.64 18.31
C ARG A 782 26.41 20.34 17.70
N ASN A 783 27.13 19.23 17.87
CA ASN A 783 26.70 17.93 17.36
C ASN A 783 25.55 17.34 18.17
N LEU A 784 25.55 17.46 19.50
CA LEU A 784 24.43 17.03 20.35
C LEU A 784 23.15 17.81 20.05
N GLU A 785 23.24 19.11 19.82
CA GLU A 785 22.11 19.95 19.39
C GLU A 785 21.48 19.42 18.10
N ARG A 786 22.31 19.10 17.11
CA ARG A 786 21.84 18.58 15.83
C ARG A 786 21.23 17.18 15.97
N SER A 787 21.84 16.32 16.77
CA SER A 787 21.29 15.00 17.12
C SER A 787 19.92 15.13 17.78
N LEU A 788 19.78 16.05 18.74
CA LEU A 788 18.53 16.32 19.46
C LEU A 788 17.43 16.91 18.56
N GLN A 789 17.78 17.71 17.55
CA GLN A 789 16.83 18.23 16.56
C GLN A 789 16.23 17.10 15.70
N LEU A 790 17.07 16.13 15.30
CA LEU A 790 16.65 15.01 14.45
C LEU A 790 15.96 13.90 15.22
N SER A 791 16.35 13.69 16.48
CA SER A 791 15.80 12.66 17.37
C SER A 791 15.58 13.26 18.75
N PRO A 792 14.45 13.94 18.98
CA PRO A 792 14.14 14.55 20.27
C PRO A 792 14.20 13.54 21.42
N ASN A 793 15.04 13.83 22.42
CA ASN A 793 15.22 13.00 23.60
C ASN A 793 15.28 13.89 24.86
N PRO A 794 14.33 13.76 25.80
CA PRO A 794 14.29 14.59 27.00
C PRO A 794 15.56 14.51 27.87
N ALA A 795 16.15 13.32 28.01
CA ALA A 795 17.37 13.14 28.80
C ALA A 795 18.56 13.86 28.16
N MET A 796 18.69 13.78 26.83
CA MET A 796 19.72 14.51 26.08
C MET A 796 19.52 16.02 26.19
N ARG A 797 18.27 16.52 26.18
CA ARG A 797 17.96 17.94 26.37
C ARG A 797 18.42 18.45 27.74
N VAL A 798 18.10 17.72 28.81
CA VAL A 798 18.53 18.05 30.18
C VAL A 798 20.06 18.07 30.29
N ALA A 799 20.73 17.07 29.72
CA ALA A 799 22.19 17.00 29.72
C ALA A 799 22.82 18.20 28.98
N LEU A 800 22.26 18.57 27.83
CA LEU A 800 22.71 19.71 27.04
C LEU A 800 22.52 21.06 27.77
N ASP A 801 21.40 21.23 28.46
CA ASP A 801 21.15 22.44 29.25
C ASP A 801 22.09 22.55 30.46
N ALA A 802 22.43 21.43 31.10
CA ALA A 802 23.44 21.39 32.16
C ALA A 802 24.84 21.75 31.63
N LEU A 803 25.22 21.24 30.46
CA LEU A 803 26.48 21.60 29.79
C LEU A 803 26.54 23.10 29.49
N ARG A 804 25.45 23.69 28.97
CA ARG A 804 25.36 25.15 28.74
C ARG A 804 25.47 25.94 30.05
N GLY A 805 24.78 25.50 31.11
CA GLY A 805 24.77 26.16 32.41
C GLY A 805 26.13 26.20 33.12
N ASN A 806 26.96 25.17 32.92
CA ASN A 806 28.31 25.10 33.49
C ASN A 806 29.34 25.96 32.75
N HIS A 807 29.12 26.30 31.47
CA HIS A 807 30.05 27.09 30.65
C HIS A 807 29.71 28.60 30.57
N PHE A 808 28.53 29.03 31.03
CA PHE A 808 28.12 30.45 31.02
C PHE A 808 28.18 31.16 32.38
N ARG A 809 28.73 30.54 33.43
CA ARG A 809 29.20 31.31 34.61
C ARG A 809 30.59 31.84 34.30
N PRO A 810 30.82 33.18 34.23
CA PRO A 810 32.17 33.70 34.26
C PRO A 810 32.78 33.21 35.57
N GLN A 811 33.90 32.48 35.50
CA GLN A 811 34.70 32.23 36.69
C GLN A 811 35.07 33.59 37.26
N ALA A 812 34.43 33.98 38.37
CA ALA A 812 34.87 35.09 39.17
C ALA A 812 36.30 34.75 39.60
N SER A 813 37.26 35.52 39.10
CA SER A 813 38.66 35.45 39.52
C SER A 813 38.72 35.58 41.05
N PRO A 814 39.47 34.73 41.76
CA PRO A 814 39.59 34.87 43.20
C PRO A 814 40.41 36.14 43.48
N ALA A 815 39.73 37.18 43.98
CA ALA A 815 40.39 38.37 44.50
C ALA A 815 41.00 38.05 45.87
N ARG A 816 42.34 38.00 45.88
CA ARG A 816 43.33 38.20 46.96
C ARG A 816 43.16 37.45 48.28
#